data_AF-E6UC83-F1
#
_entry.id   AF-E6UC83-F1
#
_cell.length_a   1.000
_cell.length_b   1.000
_cell.length_c   1.000
_cell.angle_alpha   90.00
_cell.angle_beta   90.00
_cell.angle_gamma   90.00
#
_symmetry.space_group_name_H-M   'P 1'
#
loop_
_entity.id
_entity.type
_entity.pdbx_description
1 polymer ?
#
loop_
_entity_poly.entity_id
_entity_poly.type
_entity_poly.pdbx_seq_one_letter_code
_entity_poly.pdbx_strand_id
1 'polypeptide(L)'
;MKLFKAAAGAAIACILCAGMSVTALAEKADTSEKQVVSAGGESYEINYSDSDHSEDAGYLKYRHKLVTDRMNSLTPSGRIKADFSTISGVFGTRLSHDSRFDGMKKTYFIDVSQWQYTIDWKKVKADGIDNVIIRLGYRGYGSAGTLMMDDRFYENIKGAKAAGLKVGIYFYTQAITYAEARQEADFCAAVLKDYTIDLPVYYDIESVDYDYGRLDHAGLSKAQKTKLCRSFCDRIESYGYESGVYANLNWLTHMINGPELGNDYRTWVACYDTYVDYPGIYDAWQYSSSASIDGITGGVDISVKYDVSYAPVTKINAQINNGILSWNKAAGADGYTVYGSDNGSDKYVVADVEGTSFDISNQKSASYCVAAYNYFGGKKHYGSVSAKVDSFREAPASVQVKRSGIDKATLSWDAVDGAVGYEVYTSVYGVISRAGVTKATSFEISGSQLEKRTAVVRAYNKNGIYGDYSEVVSLPSNAPSREPHAELRANKLLWTSVPDADGYVVTRDRNGTKSVKYVSGTSLVVDESVTADYYVQAYTELDGEKFTSAASNICSFKGISYPPRGNVDLDSSEDGLSWNKIDDAMGYVVYEVDINGNETEIGRTDVCSYHIDDPHGAVYFVKAYNSKEGKEFFTEASNRVKTTLPEVTEAALVSKTDDYAVISWNAIEGCSEYMVYVDMGHGYKQYSSVKGEMAIIVGLKDADFASVRIKGYVGNAEVVNFGLFSNQLYIIGDEKSRPADEVFYFDDLLGQ
;
A
#
# COMPACT_ATOMS: atom_id res chain seq x y z
N MET A 1 6.01 40.13 -64.92
CA MET A 1 6.09 41.60 -64.72
C MET A 1 5.58 41.90 -63.31
N LYS A 2 6.52 42.24 -62.42
CA LYS A 2 6.44 42.91 -61.10
C LYS A 2 5.14 42.95 -60.25
N LEU A 3 5.37 42.58 -58.97
CA LEU A 3 4.87 43.11 -57.67
C LEU A 3 3.48 42.63 -57.18
N PHE A 4 3.35 41.74 -56.17
CA PHE A 4 3.66 41.73 -54.72
C PHE A 4 2.69 42.49 -53.77
N LYS A 5 2.20 41.71 -52.79
CA LYS A 5 1.70 42.02 -51.41
C LYS A 5 0.28 42.57 -51.25
N ALA A 6 -0.53 42.14 -50.27
CA ALA A 6 -0.41 41.05 -49.29
C ALA A 6 -1.78 40.85 -48.58
N ALA A 7 -2.03 39.57 -48.23
CA ALA A 7 -2.67 39.03 -47.02
C ALA A 7 -4.09 39.49 -46.60
N ALA A 8 -5.01 38.64 -46.17
CA ALA A 8 -5.15 37.18 -46.10
C ALA A 8 -6.65 36.93 -45.83
N GLY A 9 -7.31 36.09 -46.63
CA GLY A 9 -7.89 34.81 -46.15
C GLY A 9 -9.35 34.97 -45.67
N ALA A 10 -10.36 34.87 -46.54
CA ALA A 10 -11.03 33.65 -47.03
C ALA A 10 -11.73 32.85 -45.91
N ALA A 11 -12.97 32.37 -46.00
CA ALA A 11 -13.97 32.31 -47.08
C ALA A 11 -15.27 31.71 -46.47
N ILE A 12 -16.44 32.31 -46.70
CA ILE A 12 -17.56 31.86 -47.58
C ILE A 12 -18.64 31.00 -46.88
N ALA A 13 -19.88 31.51 -46.90
CA ALA A 13 -21.12 30.73 -46.98
C ALA A 13 -22.16 31.48 -47.82
N CYS A 14 -22.73 30.78 -48.81
CA CYS A 14 -23.66 31.28 -49.82
C CYS A 14 -25.14 31.19 -49.40
N ILE A 15 -25.94 32.09 -49.99
CA ILE A 15 -27.41 32.14 -50.02
C ILE A 15 -27.91 31.38 -51.25
N LEU A 16 -29.09 30.74 -51.17
CA LEU A 16 -30.07 30.70 -52.26
C LEU A 16 -31.47 30.32 -51.75
N CYS A 17 -32.46 31.11 -52.18
CA CYS A 17 -33.90 31.00 -51.88
C CYS A 17 -34.68 30.37 -53.04
N ALA A 18 -35.77 29.68 -52.72
CA ALA A 18 -37.06 29.54 -53.43
C ALA A 18 -37.76 28.35 -52.75
N GLY A 19 -38.98 28.37 -52.23
CA GLY A 19 -40.21 29.08 -52.52
C GLY A 19 -41.31 28.01 -52.54
N MET A 20 -42.41 28.16 -51.79
CA MET A 20 -43.69 27.52 -52.13
C MET A 20 -44.85 28.01 -51.26
N SER A 21 -45.97 28.13 -51.94
CA SER A 21 -47.28 28.68 -51.60
C SER A 21 -48.19 27.69 -50.88
N VAL A 22 -49.16 28.26 -50.15
CA VAL A 22 -50.29 27.62 -49.48
C VAL A 22 -51.33 27.11 -50.49
N THR A 23 -51.78 25.85 -50.34
CA THR A 23 -53.16 25.29 -50.44
C THR A 23 -53.22 23.89 -51.08
N ALA A 24 -53.59 22.87 -50.30
CA ALA A 24 -54.53 21.79 -50.66
C ALA A 24 -54.75 20.83 -49.46
N LEU A 25 -55.95 20.97 -48.86
CA LEU A 25 -56.85 19.97 -48.28
C LEU A 25 -56.29 18.62 -47.76
N ALA A 26 -56.51 18.44 -46.45
CA ALA A 26 -56.98 17.22 -45.79
C ALA A 26 -56.97 15.92 -46.60
N GLU A 27 -56.02 15.02 -46.27
CA GLU A 27 -56.32 13.60 -46.07
C GLU A 27 -55.13 12.86 -45.41
N LYS A 28 -55.48 11.90 -44.56
CA LYS A 28 -54.66 10.95 -43.79
C LYS A 28 -53.91 11.47 -42.57
N ALA A 29 -54.57 11.21 -41.43
CA ALA A 29 -53.94 10.89 -40.16
C ALA A 29 -52.85 9.82 -40.31
N ASP A 30 -51.92 9.87 -39.36
CA ASP A 30 -50.80 8.94 -39.10
C ASP A 30 -49.46 9.30 -39.75
N THR A 31 -48.76 10.27 -39.13
CA THR A 31 -47.29 10.24 -38.95
C THR A 31 -46.94 11.06 -37.71
N SER A 32 -46.23 10.44 -36.77
CA SER A 32 -45.64 11.06 -35.59
C SER A 32 -44.47 11.96 -35.99
N GLU A 33 -44.75 13.24 -36.28
CA GLU A 33 -43.68 14.24 -36.42
C GLU A 33 -43.06 14.53 -35.04
N LYS A 34 -41.81 14.07 -34.87
CA LYS A 34 -40.95 14.39 -33.73
C LYS A 34 -40.69 15.90 -33.68
N GLN A 35 -41.13 16.58 -32.62
CA GLN A 35 -40.72 17.95 -32.35
C GLN A 35 -39.54 17.99 -31.37
N VAL A 36 -38.48 18.71 -31.77
CA VAL A 36 -37.29 18.97 -30.95
C VAL A 36 -37.47 20.31 -30.25
N VAL A 37 -37.32 20.34 -28.93
CA VAL A 37 -37.38 21.58 -28.15
C VAL A 37 -36.03 21.80 -27.46
N SER A 38 -35.54 23.05 -27.50
CA SER A 38 -34.26 23.46 -26.95
C SER A 38 -34.45 24.30 -25.69
N ALA A 39 -33.78 23.93 -24.59
CA ALA A 39 -33.60 24.77 -23.41
C ALA A 39 -32.13 24.67 -22.96
N GLY A 40 -31.49 25.80 -22.65
CA GLY A 40 -30.11 25.81 -22.13
C GLY A 40 -28.99 25.35 -23.08
N GLY A 41 -29.27 25.10 -24.36
CA GLY A 41 -28.27 24.70 -25.36
C GLY A 41 -28.16 23.19 -25.64
N GLU A 42 -29.02 22.36 -25.05
CA GLU A 42 -29.12 20.92 -25.38
C GLU A 42 -30.49 20.58 -26.02
N SER A 43 -30.51 19.49 -26.80
CA SER A 43 -31.65 19.02 -27.61
C SER A 43 -32.15 17.68 -27.08
N TYR A 44 -33.47 17.52 -26.92
CA TYR A 44 -34.07 16.25 -26.46
C TYR A 44 -35.20 15.80 -27.39
N GLU A 45 -35.28 14.49 -27.67
CA GLU A 45 -36.39 13.88 -28.43
C GLU A 45 -37.58 13.60 -27.50
N ILE A 46 -38.80 13.94 -27.93
CA ILE A 46 -40.03 13.73 -27.16
C ILE A 46 -40.79 12.50 -27.70
N ASN A 47 -41.16 11.59 -26.81
CA ASN A 47 -42.02 10.43 -27.13
C ASN A 47 -43.39 10.58 -26.44
N TYR A 48 -44.45 10.70 -27.24
CA TYR A 48 -45.82 10.95 -26.76
C TYR A 48 -46.67 9.67 -26.64
N SER A 49 -46.12 8.56 -26.11
CA SER A 49 -46.95 7.40 -25.77
C SER A 49 -47.61 7.58 -24.40
N ASP A 50 -48.90 7.23 -24.31
CA ASP A 50 -49.69 7.23 -23.06
C ASP A 50 -49.17 6.22 -22.00
N SER A 51 -48.12 5.47 -22.32
CA SER A 51 -47.51 4.46 -21.47
C SER A 51 -45.98 4.57 -21.44
N ASP A 52 -45.48 4.75 -20.23
CA ASP A 52 -44.15 4.39 -19.71
C ASP A 52 -42.94 5.29 -20.06
N HIS A 53 -42.26 5.76 -19.00
CA HIS A 53 -41.09 6.64 -19.02
C HIS A 53 -39.86 5.87 -18.49
N SER A 54 -39.08 5.24 -19.36
CA SER A 54 -37.95 4.41 -18.92
C SER A 54 -36.62 5.16 -18.70
N GLU A 55 -36.55 6.47 -18.94
CA GLU A 55 -35.30 7.23 -18.73
C GLU A 55 -35.33 8.19 -17.51
N ASP A 56 -36.50 8.43 -16.90
CA ASP A 56 -36.68 9.22 -15.66
C ASP A 56 -37.04 8.36 -14.42
N ALA A 57 -37.18 7.04 -14.60
CA ALA A 57 -37.78 6.13 -13.60
C ALA A 57 -36.94 5.95 -12.32
N GLY A 58 -35.61 6.05 -12.38
CA GLY A 58 -34.74 5.80 -11.23
C GLY A 58 -34.87 6.86 -10.12
N TYR A 59 -34.87 8.12 -10.53
CA TYR A 59 -34.97 9.28 -9.64
C TYR A 59 -36.38 9.43 -9.04
N LEU A 60 -37.41 9.26 -9.87
CA LEU A 60 -38.81 9.38 -9.45
C LEU A 60 -39.28 8.21 -8.56
N LYS A 61 -38.72 7.01 -8.73
CA LYS A 61 -39.02 5.83 -7.88
C LYS A 61 -38.35 5.95 -6.50
N TYR A 62 -37.18 6.57 -6.42
CA TYR A 62 -36.54 6.94 -5.16
C TYR A 62 -37.33 8.04 -4.43
N ARG A 63 -37.78 9.08 -5.15
CA ARG A 63 -38.65 10.16 -4.62
C ARG A 63 -39.98 9.62 -4.05
N HIS A 64 -40.68 8.78 -4.81
CA HIS A 64 -41.96 8.20 -4.37
C HIS A 64 -41.83 7.29 -3.13
N LYS A 65 -40.74 6.52 -3.01
CA LYS A 65 -40.51 5.65 -1.85
C LYS A 65 -40.30 6.48 -0.58
N LEU A 66 -39.47 7.52 -0.64
CA LEU A 66 -39.21 8.43 0.48
C LEU A 66 -40.47 9.18 0.93
N VAL A 67 -41.30 9.64 -0.01
CA VAL A 67 -42.55 10.37 0.31
C VAL A 67 -43.60 9.43 0.93
N THR A 68 -43.71 8.19 0.45
CA THR A 68 -44.65 7.19 0.98
C THR A 68 -44.29 6.77 2.41
N ASP A 69 -43.00 6.57 2.69
CA ASP A 69 -42.51 6.23 4.03
C ASP A 69 -42.69 7.40 5.02
N ARG A 70 -42.61 8.64 4.53
CA ARG A 70 -42.80 9.88 5.30
C ARG A 70 -44.27 10.16 5.67
N MET A 71 -45.22 9.94 4.75
CA MET A 71 -46.65 10.16 5.02
C MET A 71 -47.20 9.31 6.18
N ASN A 72 -46.58 8.15 6.44
CA ASN A 72 -46.94 7.28 7.56
C ASN A 72 -46.40 7.75 8.92
N SER A 73 -45.54 8.79 8.97
CA SER A 73 -44.80 9.18 10.18
C SER A 73 -45.08 10.59 10.72
N LEU A 74 -45.82 11.43 9.98
CA LEU A 74 -46.06 12.82 10.35
C LEU A 74 -47.49 13.03 10.87
N THR A 75 -47.67 12.98 12.19
CA THR A 75 -48.71 13.78 12.85
C THR A 75 -48.22 15.24 12.96
N PRO A 76 -49.10 16.24 12.78
CA PRO A 76 -48.71 17.65 12.80
C PRO A 76 -48.42 18.11 14.23
N SER A 77 -47.18 17.97 14.68
CA SER A 77 -46.72 18.53 15.96
C SER A 77 -45.20 18.74 15.92
N GLY A 78 -44.76 19.93 15.52
CA GLY A 78 -43.36 20.30 15.72
C GLY A 78 -42.88 21.42 14.80
N ARG A 79 -43.08 22.67 15.23
CA ARG A 79 -42.18 23.82 14.99
C ARG A 79 -42.54 24.91 16.01
N ILE A 80 -41.54 25.37 16.78
CA ILE A 80 -41.66 26.29 17.93
C ILE A 80 -41.15 27.70 17.57
N LYS A 81 -41.97 28.70 17.94
CA LYS A 81 -41.74 30.10 18.42
C LYS A 81 -40.58 30.97 17.89
N ALA A 82 -40.90 32.20 17.44
CA ALA A 82 -40.68 33.46 18.19
C ALA A 82 -41.38 34.66 17.49
N ASP A 83 -41.89 35.59 18.30
CA ASP A 83 -42.71 36.77 18.01
C ASP A 83 -41.89 37.97 17.50
N PHE A 84 -42.32 38.61 16.41
CA PHE A 84 -42.11 40.05 16.17
C PHE A 84 -43.22 40.63 15.29
N SER A 85 -43.97 41.53 15.89
CA SER A 85 -45.04 42.31 15.31
C SER A 85 -44.55 43.45 14.40
N THR A 86 -45.34 43.69 13.34
CA THR A 86 -45.76 44.99 12.75
C THR A 86 -45.12 45.56 11.47
N ILE A 87 -46.05 46.17 10.69
CA ILE A 87 -45.96 47.22 9.64
C ILE A 87 -45.73 46.67 8.21
N SER A 88 -46.49 46.96 7.15
CA SER A 88 -47.56 47.92 6.74
C SER A 88 -48.23 47.30 5.49
N GLY A 89 -49.49 47.47 5.08
CA GLY A 89 -50.58 48.37 5.42
C GLY A 89 -51.56 48.32 4.23
N VAL A 90 -52.85 48.14 4.52
CA VAL A 90 -54.05 48.12 3.64
C VAL A 90 -54.51 46.77 3.07
N PHE A 91 -53.65 45.86 2.58
CA PHE A 91 -54.11 44.54 2.11
C PHE A 91 -54.12 43.48 3.23
N GLY A 92 -55.23 42.74 3.35
CA GLY A 92 -55.30 41.56 4.23
C GLY A 92 -55.42 41.83 5.74
N THR A 93 -55.69 43.06 6.19
CA THR A 93 -55.77 43.42 7.62
C THR A 93 -56.90 42.72 8.41
N ARG A 94 -57.83 42.05 7.72
CA ARG A 94 -58.93 41.26 8.30
C ARG A 94 -58.73 39.74 8.16
N LEU A 95 -57.61 39.29 7.59
CA LEU A 95 -57.33 37.87 7.40
C LEU A 95 -56.72 37.27 8.68
N SER A 96 -57.25 36.12 9.07
CA SER A 96 -56.65 35.24 10.06
C SER A 96 -55.77 34.23 9.33
N HIS A 97 -54.45 34.39 9.47
CA HIS A 97 -53.50 33.46 8.87
C HIS A 97 -53.32 32.23 9.77
N ASP A 98 -53.09 31.07 9.15
CA ASP A 98 -52.75 29.86 9.88
C ASP A 98 -51.46 30.09 10.69
N SER A 99 -51.49 29.69 11.97
CA SER A 99 -50.37 29.76 12.91
C SER A 99 -49.06 29.16 12.38
N ARG A 100 -49.14 28.24 11.40
CA ARG A 100 -47.94 27.73 10.73
C ARG A 100 -47.12 28.80 10.03
N PHE A 101 -47.70 29.95 9.68
CA PHE A 101 -47.02 31.08 9.03
C PHE A 101 -46.66 32.22 9.98
N ASP A 102 -46.71 31.99 11.29
CA ASP A 102 -46.29 32.95 12.29
C ASP A 102 -44.81 33.31 12.10
N GLY A 103 -44.50 34.61 12.14
CA GLY A 103 -43.14 35.14 11.93
C GLY A 103 -42.63 35.08 10.48
N MET A 104 -43.37 34.50 9.54
CA MET A 104 -42.98 34.51 8.13
C MET A 104 -43.27 35.86 7.48
N LYS A 105 -42.36 36.28 6.59
CA LYS A 105 -42.63 37.40 5.69
C LYS A 105 -43.82 37.04 4.80
N LYS A 106 -44.79 37.95 4.75
CA LYS A 106 -45.97 37.87 3.88
C LYS A 106 -45.81 38.91 2.79
N THR A 107 -46.07 38.52 1.55
CA THR A 107 -46.08 39.44 0.41
C THR A 107 -47.35 39.24 -0.39
N TYR A 108 -47.95 40.34 -0.83
CA TYR A 108 -49.18 40.29 -1.61
C TYR A 108 -48.85 40.23 -3.10
N PHE A 109 -49.71 39.55 -3.84
CA PHE A 109 -49.63 39.47 -5.28
C PHE A 109 -51.02 39.49 -5.88
N ILE A 110 -51.10 39.99 -7.11
CA ILE A 110 -52.29 39.87 -7.94
C ILE A 110 -52.07 38.79 -9.00
N ASP A 111 -53.14 38.23 -9.51
CA ASP A 111 -53.12 37.43 -10.72
C ASP A 111 -53.98 38.06 -11.80
N VAL A 112 -53.45 38.07 -13.04
CA VAL A 112 -54.05 38.81 -14.15
C VAL A 112 -54.02 38.02 -15.45
N SER A 113 -54.95 38.36 -16.33
CA SER A 113 -55.11 37.80 -17.67
C SER A 113 -55.59 38.89 -18.63
N GLN A 114 -56.05 38.50 -19.82
CA GLN A 114 -56.72 39.40 -20.74
C GLN A 114 -57.94 40.13 -20.15
N TRP A 115 -58.54 39.61 -19.08
CA TRP A 115 -59.76 40.16 -18.46
C TRP A 115 -59.54 41.49 -17.74
N GLN A 116 -58.29 41.85 -17.42
CA GLN A 116 -57.94 43.14 -16.81
C GLN A 116 -57.66 44.24 -17.85
N TYR A 117 -57.82 43.95 -19.15
CA TYR A 117 -57.59 44.87 -20.26
C TYR A 117 -56.19 45.50 -20.23
N THR A 118 -56.09 46.84 -20.24
CA THR A 118 -54.81 47.57 -20.17
C THR A 118 -54.52 47.96 -18.72
N ILE A 119 -53.32 47.61 -18.25
CA ILE A 119 -52.87 47.80 -16.86
C ILE A 119 -51.77 48.87 -16.81
N ASP A 120 -51.92 49.84 -15.90
CA ASP A 120 -50.83 50.78 -15.56
C ASP A 120 -49.94 50.18 -14.46
N TRP A 121 -48.92 49.44 -14.88
CA TRP A 121 -48.01 48.72 -14.00
C TRP A 121 -47.23 49.60 -13.03
N LYS A 122 -46.99 50.88 -13.36
CA LYS A 122 -46.30 51.81 -12.44
C LYS A 122 -47.21 52.17 -11.27
N LYS A 123 -48.50 52.34 -11.52
CA LYS A 123 -49.50 52.56 -10.46
C LYS A 123 -49.69 51.32 -9.62
N VAL A 124 -49.77 50.13 -10.24
CA VAL A 124 -49.84 48.85 -9.50
C VAL A 124 -48.66 48.70 -8.54
N LYS A 125 -47.43 49.00 -9.00
CA LYS A 125 -46.24 48.99 -8.15
C LYS A 125 -46.30 50.03 -7.02
N ALA A 126 -46.76 51.24 -7.34
CA ALA A 126 -46.89 52.33 -6.37
C ALA A 126 -47.97 52.04 -5.32
N ASP A 127 -48.98 51.24 -5.65
CA ASP A 127 -50.04 50.77 -4.75
C ASP A 127 -49.59 49.63 -3.83
N GLY A 128 -48.31 49.25 -3.87
CA GLY A 128 -47.68 48.30 -2.94
C GLY A 128 -47.68 46.85 -3.41
N ILE A 129 -48.03 46.57 -4.67
CA ILE A 129 -47.95 45.23 -5.26
C ILE A 129 -46.52 44.98 -5.79
N ASP A 130 -45.84 43.99 -5.20
CA ASP A 130 -44.47 43.61 -5.55
C ASP A 130 -44.36 42.41 -6.49
N ASN A 131 -45.44 41.63 -6.59
CA ASN A 131 -45.48 40.32 -7.23
C ASN A 131 -46.74 40.21 -8.10
N VAL A 132 -46.65 39.54 -9.23
CA VAL A 132 -47.80 39.23 -10.09
C VAL A 132 -47.68 37.84 -10.70
N ILE A 133 -48.78 37.11 -10.79
CA ILE A 133 -48.88 35.86 -11.56
C ILE A 133 -49.71 36.14 -12.82
N ILE A 134 -49.16 35.87 -14.01
CA ILE A 134 -49.80 36.25 -15.28
C ILE A 134 -50.25 35.00 -16.01
N ARG A 135 -51.49 34.98 -16.53
CA ARG A 135 -51.94 33.89 -17.40
C ARG A 135 -51.12 33.89 -18.67
N LEU A 136 -50.40 32.81 -18.92
CA LEU A 136 -49.68 32.64 -20.19
C LEU A 136 -50.62 32.12 -21.27
N GLY A 137 -51.40 31.10 -20.92
CA GLY A 137 -52.33 30.51 -21.85
C GLY A 137 -53.36 29.67 -21.13
N TYR A 138 -54.23 29.08 -21.94
CA TYR A 138 -55.28 28.21 -21.48
C TYR A 138 -55.55 27.11 -22.50
N ARG A 139 -56.10 25.99 -22.02
CA ARG A 139 -56.71 25.00 -22.91
C ARG A 139 -58.22 25.24 -22.96
N GLY A 140 -58.76 25.35 -24.17
CA GLY A 140 -60.17 25.59 -24.39
C GLY A 140 -61.05 24.48 -23.80
N TYR A 141 -62.19 24.86 -23.23
CA TYR A 141 -63.13 23.94 -22.57
C TYR A 141 -63.97 23.10 -23.55
N GLY A 142 -64.06 23.50 -24.83
CA GLY A 142 -64.74 22.74 -25.88
C GLY A 142 -64.06 21.40 -26.21
N SER A 143 -64.74 20.52 -26.95
CA SER A 143 -64.28 19.15 -27.22
C SER A 143 -62.88 19.06 -27.86
N ALA A 144 -62.49 20.05 -28.66
CA ALA A 144 -61.19 20.12 -29.31
C ALA A 144 -60.02 20.37 -28.33
N GLY A 145 -60.27 20.94 -27.14
CA GLY A 145 -59.23 21.19 -26.15
C GLY A 145 -58.05 22.00 -26.69
N THR A 146 -58.30 23.05 -27.49
CA THR A 146 -57.24 23.80 -28.20
C THR A 146 -56.38 24.62 -27.22
N LEU A 147 -55.06 24.58 -27.40
CA LEU A 147 -54.13 25.45 -26.68
C LEU A 147 -54.23 26.88 -27.23
N MET A 148 -54.41 27.84 -26.33
CA MET A 148 -54.57 29.25 -26.64
C MET A 148 -53.58 30.06 -25.80
N MET A 149 -52.96 31.06 -26.41
CA MET A 149 -52.22 32.10 -25.67
C MET A 149 -53.23 33.11 -25.11
N ASP A 150 -52.97 33.63 -23.92
CA ASP A 150 -53.72 34.78 -23.42
C ASP A 150 -53.40 36.04 -24.24
N ASP A 151 -54.42 36.74 -24.72
CA ASP A 151 -54.28 37.87 -25.67
C ASP A 151 -53.43 39.03 -25.11
N ARG A 152 -53.30 39.14 -23.79
CA ARG A 152 -52.53 40.19 -23.12
C ARG A 152 -51.23 39.70 -22.50
N PHE A 153 -50.89 38.42 -22.60
CA PHE A 153 -49.71 37.84 -21.95
C PHE A 153 -48.43 38.67 -22.18
N TYR A 154 -48.09 38.94 -23.45
CA TYR A 154 -46.86 39.66 -23.80
C TYR A 154 -46.84 41.12 -23.33
N GLU A 155 -48.00 41.79 -23.32
CA GLU A 155 -48.12 43.15 -22.80
C GLU A 155 -47.93 43.16 -21.29
N ASN A 156 -48.61 42.24 -20.59
CA ASN A 156 -48.57 42.11 -19.15
C ASN A 156 -47.18 41.76 -18.63
N ILE A 157 -46.52 40.73 -19.20
CA ILE A 157 -45.19 40.32 -18.73
C ILE A 157 -44.13 41.39 -18.97
N LYS A 158 -44.17 42.09 -20.11
CA LYS A 158 -43.24 43.20 -20.39
C LYS A 158 -43.48 44.39 -19.47
N GLY A 159 -44.75 44.77 -19.28
CA GLY A 159 -45.15 45.88 -18.43
C GLY A 159 -44.79 45.65 -16.96
N ALA A 160 -45.14 44.47 -16.42
CA ALA A 160 -44.85 44.10 -15.04
C ALA A 160 -43.34 44.09 -14.75
N LYS A 161 -42.54 43.45 -15.63
CA LYS A 161 -41.07 43.40 -15.48
C LYS A 161 -40.45 44.80 -15.60
N ALA A 162 -40.93 45.63 -16.53
CA ALA A 162 -40.43 47.00 -16.69
C ALA A 162 -40.75 47.89 -15.47
N ALA A 163 -41.83 47.61 -14.73
CA ALA A 163 -42.17 48.25 -13.47
C ALA A 163 -41.46 47.64 -12.24
N GLY A 164 -40.64 46.59 -12.43
CA GLY A 164 -39.88 45.95 -11.37
C GLY A 164 -40.72 45.05 -10.44
N LEU A 165 -41.84 44.51 -10.93
CA LEU A 165 -42.57 43.45 -10.25
C LEU A 165 -41.89 42.09 -10.49
N LYS A 166 -41.95 41.23 -9.48
CA LYS A 166 -41.59 39.82 -9.62
C LYS A 166 -42.72 39.08 -10.35
N VAL A 167 -42.38 38.28 -11.35
CA VAL A 167 -43.37 37.64 -12.22
C VAL A 167 -43.40 36.14 -12.04
N GLY A 168 -44.61 35.60 -11.89
CA GLY A 168 -44.97 34.19 -12.01
C GLY A 168 -45.97 33.98 -13.12
N ILE A 169 -46.31 32.72 -13.36
CA ILE A 169 -47.14 32.33 -14.49
C ILE A 169 -48.21 31.37 -14.02
N TYR A 170 -49.39 31.42 -14.64
CA TYR A 170 -50.32 30.30 -14.56
C TYR A 170 -50.80 29.88 -15.94
N PHE A 171 -51.16 28.61 -16.05
CA PHE A 171 -51.80 28.04 -17.23
C PHE A 171 -53.12 27.41 -16.83
N TYR A 172 -54.22 27.95 -17.37
CA TYR A 172 -55.57 27.44 -17.09
C TYR A 172 -55.82 26.16 -17.89
N THR A 173 -55.98 25.05 -17.18
CA THR A 173 -56.08 23.75 -17.82
C THR A 173 -57.51 23.31 -18.08
N GLN A 174 -57.67 22.61 -19.19
CA GLN A 174 -58.81 21.74 -19.45
C GLN A 174 -58.31 20.38 -19.95
N ALA A 175 -57.08 19.98 -19.60
CA ALA A 175 -56.48 18.72 -20.02
C ALA A 175 -57.26 17.53 -19.48
N ILE A 176 -57.47 16.52 -20.32
CA ILE A 176 -58.14 15.26 -19.94
C ILE A 176 -57.19 14.06 -20.03
N THR A 177 -55.97 14.27 -20.50
CA THR A 177 -54.89 13.26 -20.57
C THR A 177 -53.58 13.81 -20.02
N TYR A 178 -52.69 12.92 -19.57
CA TYR A 178 -51.37 13.32 -19.07
C TYR A 178 -50.49 13.94 -20.18
N ALA A 179 -50.66 13.49 -21.42
CA ALA A 179 -50.00 14.07 -22.57
C ALA A 179 -50.43 15.52 -22.80
N GLU A 180 -51.72 15.82 -22.67
CA GLU A 180 -52.22 17.19 -22.77
C GLU A 180 -51.68 18.10 -21.66
N ALA A 181 -51.60 17.61 -20.42
CA ALA A 181 -51.00 18.36 -19.32
C ALA A 181 -49.49 18.64 -19.58
N ARG A 182 -48.75 17.69 -20.17
CA ARG A 182 -47.35 17.93 -20.58
C ARG A 182 -47.25 18.92 -21.74
N GLN A 183 -48.15 18.87 -22.72
CA GLN A 183 -48.20 19.85 -23.81
C GLN A 183 -48.45 21.27 -23.31
N GLU A 184 -49.29 21.44 -22.28
CA GLU A 184 -49.52 22.74 -21.64
C GLU A 184 -48.23 23.25 -20.96
N ALA A 185 -47.49 22.37 -20.29
CA ALA A 185 -46.20 22.69 -19.70
C ALA A 185 -45.15 23.05 -20.77
N ASP A 186 -45.08 22.27 -21.86
CA ASP A 186 -44.19 22.52 -23.00
C ASP A 186 -44.51 23.86 -23.68
N PHE A 187 -45.80 24.19 -23.81
CA PHE A 187 -46.24 25.49 -24.33
C PHE A 187 -45.77 26.64 -23.44
N CYS A 188 -45.92 26.51 -22.11
CA CYS A 188 -45.38 27.49 -21.17
C CYS A 188 -43.86 27.64 -21.32
N ALA A 189 -43.12 26.54 -21.29
CA ALA A 189 -41.66 26.56 -21.37
C ALA A 189 -41.14 27.18 -22.68
N ALA A 190 -41.79 26.88 -23.81
CA ALA A 190 -41.44 27.42 -25.13
C ALA A 190 -41.58 28.94 -25.20
N VAL A 191 -42.57 29.49 -24.50
CA VAL A 191 -42.83 30.94 -24.43
C VAL A 191 -41.93 31.61 -23.39
N LEU A 192 -41.65 30.94 -22.27
CA LEU A 192 -40.87 31.48 -21.16
C LEU A 192 -39.36 31.45 -21.39
N LYS A 193 -38.85 30.70 -22.36
CA LYS A 193 -37.41 30.64 -22.67
C LYS A 193 -36.74 32.01 -22.84
N ASP A 194 -37.49 33.03 -23.28
CA ASP A 194 -37.01 34.40 -23.51
C ASP A 194 -37.21 35.32 -22.28
N TYR A 195 -37.68 34.78 -21.16
CA TYR A 195 -38.01 35.49 -19.94
C TYR A 195 -37.46 34.79 -18.69
N THR A 196 -36.71 35.52 -17.87
CA THR A 196 -36.49 35.09 -16.47
C THR A 196 -37.77 35.34 -15.66
N ILE A 197 -38.27 34.33 -14.95
CA ILE A 197 -39.40 34.47 -14.01
C ILE A 197 -38.92 34.27 -12.58
N ASP A 198 -39.56 34.97 -11.64
CA ASP A 198 -39.16 35.05 -10.22
C ASP A 198 -40.02 34.17 -9.31
N LEU A 199 -41.21 33.80 -9.79
CA LEU A 199 -42.24 33.06 -9.07
C LEU A 199 -42.64 31.82 -9.90
N PRO A 200 -43.31 30.83 -9.28
CA PRO A 200 -43.61 29.56 -9.94
C PRO A 200 -44.50 29.67 -11.19
N VAL A 201 -44.46 28.61 -12.00
CA VAL A 201 -45.47 28.33 -13.03
C VAL A 201 -46.54 27.41 -12.41
N TYR A 202 -47.74 27.95 -12.22
CA TYR A 202 -48.86 27.25 -11.62
C TYR A 202 -49.72 26.56 -12.69
N TYR A 203 -50.03 25.29 -12.42
CA TYR A 203 -51.10 24.57 -13.08
C TYR A 203 -52.42 24.98 -12.43
N ASP A 204 -53.20 25.79 -13.14
CA ASP A 204 -54.50 26.24 -12.70
C ASP A 204 -55.55 25.21 -13.13
N ILE A 205 -56.00 24.41 -12.15
CA ILE A 205 -57.00 23.37 -12.33
C ILE A 205 -58.27 23.67 -11.55
N GLU A 206 -59.31 23.98 -12.31
CA GLU A 206 -60.62 24.31 -11.78
C GLU A 206 -61.76 23.88 -12.72
N SER A 207 -62.99 23.94 -12.21
CA SER A 207 -64.20 23.63 -12.99
C SER A 207 -64.60 24.82 -13.86
N VAL A 208 -65.31 24.55 -14.95
CA VAL A 208 -65.94 25.61 -15.76
C VAL A 208 -67.34 25.86 -15.21
N ASP A 209 -67.53 26.97 -14.51
CA ASP A 209 -68.78 27.26 -13.78
C ASP A 209 -69.93 27.81 -14.64
N TYR A 210 -69.64 28.20 -15.89
CA TYR A 210 -70.60 28.90 -16.77
C TYR A 210 -70.85 28.22 -18.12
N ASP A 211 -70.18 27.10 -18.39
CA ASP A 211 -70.29 26.37 -19.67
C ASP A 211 -69.91 24.89 -19.49
N TYR A 212 -69.97 24.11 -20.57
CA TYR A 212 -69.54 22.72 -20.61
C TYR A 212 -68.01 22.60 -20.60
N GLY A 213 -67.43 22.32 -19.43
CA GLY A 213 -66.01 22.04 -19.26
C GLY A 213 -65.63 20.61 -19.64
N ARG A 214 -64.75 20.41 -20.64
CA ARG A 214 -64.26 19.05 -21.00
C ARG A 214 -63.60 18.33 -19.82
N LEU A 215 -62.89 19.05 -18.94
CA LEU A 215 -62.24 18.45 -17.75
C LEU A 215 -63.28 17.89 -16.76
N ASP A 216 -64.36 18.62 -16.52
CA ASP A 216 -65.43 18.21 -15.61
C ASP A 216 -66.18 16.97 -16.13
N HIS A 217 -66.29 16.84 -17.46
CA HIS A 217 -67.05 15.78 -18.13
C HIS A 217 -66.21 14.60 -18.63
N ALA A 218 -64.88 14.65 -18.47
CA ALA A 218 -63.98 13.58 -18.91
C ALA A 218 -64.08 12.28 -18.10
N GLY A 219 -64.85 12.25 -17.00
CA GLY A 219 -64.99 11.07 -16.15
C GLY A 219 -63.72 10.68 -15.40
N LEU A 220 -62.78 11.61 -15.24
CA LEU A 220 -61.51 11.35 -14.54
C LEU A 220 -61.72 11.21 -13.03
N SER A 221 -61.14 10.15 -12.47
CA SER A 221 -61.05 9.96 -11.02
C SER A 221 -60.16 11.01 -10.35
N LYS A 222 -60.31 11.16 -9.02
CA LYS A 222 -59.43 12.01 -8.19
C LYS A 222 -57.94 11.72 -8.41
N ALA A 223 -57.57 10.44 -8.51
CA ALA A 223 -56.19 10.04 -8.74
C ALA A 223 -55.69 10.45 -10.14
N GLN A 224 -56.53 10.33 -11.18
CA GLN A 224 -56.19 10.77 -12.53
C GLN A 224 -56.01 12.30 -12.58
N LYS A 225 -56.91 13.07 -11.96
CA LYS A 225 -56.78 14.53 -11.87
C LYS A 225 -55.53 14.96 -11.10
N THR A 226 -55.21 14.26 -10.01
CA THR A 226 -53.94 14.46 -9.27
C THR A 226 -52.73 14.21 -10.18
N LYS A 227 -52.78 13.15 -10.99
CA LYS A 227 -51.70 12.80 -11.93
C LYS A 227 -51.59 13.77 -13.11
N LEU A 228 -52.67 14.45 -13.54
CA LEU A 228 -52.57 15.58 -14.47
C LEU A 228 -51.72 16.70 -13.87
N CYS A 229 -52.00 17.09 -12.63
CA CYS A 229 -51.25 18.12 -11.92
C CYS A 229 -49.75 17.75 -11.84
N ARG A 230 -49.43 16.51 -11.42
CA ARG A 230 -48.06 16.00 -11.41
C ARG A 230 -47.39 16.06 -12.79
N SER A 231 -48.10 15.63 -13.84
CA SER A 231 -47.55 15.58 -15.20
C SER A 231 -47.16 16.96 -15.72
N PHE A 232 -47.94 17.99 -15.42
CA PHE A 232 -47.58 19.36 -15.75
C PHE A 232 -46.39 19.84 -14.90
N CYS A 233 -46.47 19.67 -13.58
CA CYS A 233 -45.49 20.19 -12.64
C CYS A 233 -44.09 19.57 -12.83
N ASP A 234 -44.02 18.24 -12.92
CA ASP A 234 -42.76 17.53 -13.20
C ASP A 234 -42.16 17.98 -14.54
N ARG A 235 -43.01 18.25 -15.54
CA ARG A 235 -42.55 18.71 -16.85
C ARG A 235 -42.00 20.14 -16.80
N ILE A 236 -42.65 21.06 -16.10
CA ILE A 236 -42.14 22.41 -15.86
C ILE A 236 -40.79 22.38 -15.11
N GLU A 237 -40.67 21.54 -14.07
CA GLU A 237 -39.43 21.40 -13.30
C GLU A 237 -38.29 20.83 -14.13
N SER A 238 -38.58 19.96 -15.11
CA SER A 238 -37.59 19.47 -16.07
C SER A 238 -36.96 20.57 -16.92
N TYR A 239 -37.67 21.70 -17.11
CA TYR A 239 -37.15 22.89 -17.77
C TYR A 239 -36.43 23.87 -16.82
N GLY A 240 -36.29 23.53 -15.54
CA GLY A 240 -35.59 24.32 -14.53
C GLY A 240 -36.44 25.38 -13.83
N TYR A 241 -37.74 25.47 -14.14
CA TYR A 241 -38.66 26.39 -13.48
C TYR A 241 -39.23 25.77 -12.21
N GLU A 242 -39.58 26.62 -11.24
CA GLU A 242 -40.37 26.18 -10.09
C GLU A 242 -41.83 25.97 -10.52
N SER A 243 -42.45 24.88 -10.06
CA SER A 243 -43.82 24.52 -10.42
C SER A 243 -44.76 24.55 -9.21
N GLY A 244 -46.06 24.69 -9.47
CA GLY A 244 -47.08 24.62 -8.44
C GLY A 244 -48.45 24.27 -8.98
N VAL A 245 -49.39 24.01 -8.07
CA VAL A 245 -50.79 23.79 -8.38
C VAL A 245 -51.60 24.93 -7.78
N TYR A 246 -52.42 25.57 -8.61
CA TYR A 246 -53.49 26.44 -8.17
C TYR A 246 -54.81 25.68 -8.26
N ALA A 247 -55.60 25.76 -7.21
CA ALA A 247 -56.94 25.22 -7.16
C ALA A 247 -57.71 25.80 -5.98
N ASN A 248 -59.04 25.85 -6.09
CA ASN A 248 -59.88 26.20 -4.95
C ASN A 248 -59.87 25.11 -3.87
N LEU A 249 -60.26 25.50 -2.65
CA LEU A 249 -60.24 24.63 -1.46
C LEU A 249 -61.01 23.31 -1.68
N ASN A 250 -62.13 23.35 -2.39
CA ASN A 250 -62.92 22.16 -2.71
C ASN A 250 -62.14 21.21 -3.62
N TRP A 251 -61.45 21.74 -4.65
CA TRP A 251 -60.62 20.93 -5.53
C TRP A 251 -59.47 20.27 -4.77
N LEU A 252 -58.70 21.04 -4.00
CA LEU A 252 -57.55 20.53 -3.22
C LEU A 252 -57.93 19.48 -2.17
N THR A 253 -59.15 19.54 -1.65
CA THR A 253 -59.64 18.62 -0.61
C THR A 253 -60.33 17.39 -1.23
N HIS A 254 -61.15 17.59 -2.25
CA HIS A 254 -62.07 16.56 -2.73
C HIS A 254 -61.78 16.07 -4.15
N MET A 255 -61.34 16.94 -5.07
CA MET A 255 -61.21 16.60 -6.50
C MET A 255 -59.82 16.14 -6.91
N ILE A 256 -58.79 16.57 -6.18
CA ILE A 256 -57.39 16.15 -6.30
C ILE A 256 -56.81 15.86 -4.92
N ASN A 257 -55.70 15.13 -4.86
CA ASN A 257 -54.98 14.90 -3.62
C ASN A 257 -54.01 16.06 -3.35
N GLY A 258 -54.55 17.21 -2.96
CA GLY A 258 -53.73 18.40 -2.69
C GLY A 258 -52.62 18.18 -1.66
N PRO A 259 -52.86 17.52 -0.50
CA PRO A 259 -51.81 17.28 0.49
C PRO A 259 -50.62 16.47 -0.05
N GLU A 260 -50.88 15.55 -0.98
CA GLU A 260 -49.85 14.78 -1.66
C GLU A 260 -49.05 15.64 -2.64
N LEU A 261 -49.72 16.52 -3.39
CA LEU A 261 -49.10 17.46 -4.33
C LEU A 261 -48.24 18.51 -3.60
N GLY A 262 -48.71 19.06 -2.48
CA GLY A 262 -48.00 20.08 -1.71
C GLY A 262 -46.71 19.60 -1.02
N ASN A 263 -46.46 18.29 -1.00
CA ASN A 263 -45.16 17.76 -0.58
C ASN A 263 -44.07 17.97 -1.63
N ASP A 264 -44.47 18.02 -2.90
CA ASP A 264 -43.56 18.04 -4.04
C ASP A 264 -43.54 19.41 -4.74
N TYR A 265 -44.67 20.10 -4.83
CA TYR A 265 -44.84 21.35 -5.59
C TYR A 265 -45.39 22.49 -4.73
N ARG A 266 -45.33 23.73 -5.23
CA ARG A 266 -46.02 24.85 -4.58
C ARG A 266 -47.53 24.66 -4.62
N THR A 267 -48.23 25.18 -3.61
CA THR A 267 -49.69 25.13 -3.57
C THR A 267 -50.23 26.52 -3.34
N TRP A 268 -50.99 26.98 -4.32
CA TRP A 268 -51.71 28.24 -4.26
C TRP A 268 -53.21 27.94 -4.10
N VAL A 269 -53.71 28.16 -2.89
CA VAL A 269 -55.09 27.82 -2.50
C VAL A 269 -56.00 29.00 -2.82
N ALA A 270 -57.08 28.79 -3.56
CA ALA A 270 -58.17 29.76 -3.61
C ALA A 270 -59.23 29.48 -2.54
N CYS A 271 -59.46 30.46 -1.67
CA CYS A 271 -60.47 30.41 -0.61
C CYS A 271 -60.90 31.84 -0.26
N TYR A 272 -62.07 32.26 -0.75
CA TYR A 272 -62.56 33.64 -0.54
C TYR A 272 -63.22 33.80 0.83
N ASP A 273 -62.41 33.65 1.87
CA ASP A 273 -62.82 33.77 3.26
C ASP A 273 -61.79 34.59 4.05
N THR A 274 -62.00 34.71 5.35
CA THR A 274 -61.12 35.38 6.30
C THR A 274 -60.08 34.43 6.90
N TYR A 275 -60.17 33.11 6.65
CA TYR A 275 -59.17 32.12 7.06
C TYR A 275 -59.18 30.91 6.10
N VAL A 276 -58.12 30.11 6.11
CA VAL A 276 -58.01 28.87 5.31
C VAL A 276 -57.95 27.66 6.22
N ASP A 277 -58.96 26.80 6.13
CA ASP A 277 -58.96 25.48 6.76
C ASP A 277 -58.53 24.40 5.77
N TYR A 278 -57.23 24.40 5.45
CA TYR A 278 -56.63 23.41 4.54
C TYR A 278 -55.48 22.67 5.25
N PRO A 279 -55.61 21.36 5.52
CA PRO A 279 -54.59 20.62 6.27
C PRO A 279 -53.32 20.34 5.46
N GLY A 280 -53.35 20.53 4.13
CA GLY A 280 -52.19 20.35 3.25
C GLY A 280 -51.17 21.49 3.34
N ILE A 281 -49.97 21.23 2.80
CA ILE A 281 -48.93 22.25 2.65
C ILE A 281 -49.36 23.25 1.56
N TYR A 282 -49.32 24.53 1.90
CA TYR A 282 -49.50 25.63 0.96
C TYR A 282 -48.60 26.80 1.32
N ASP A 283 -48.27 27.59 0.30
CA ASP A 283 -47.39 28.74 0.40
C ASP A 283 -47.97 30.00 -0.25
N ALA A 284 -49.14 29.90 -0.88
CA ALA A 284 -49.94 31.03 -1.32
C ALA A 284 -51.44 30.82 -1.07
N TRP A 285 -52.17 31.91 -0.85
CA TRP A 285 -53.61 31.92 -0.65
C TRP A 285 -54.25 33.10 -1.39
N GLN A 286 -55.13 32.82 -2.37
CA GLN A 286 -56.02 33.79 -2.98
C GLN A 286 -57.27 33.97 -2.11
N TYR A 287 -57.44 35.16 -1.55
CA TYR A 287 -58.47 35.43 -0.55
C TYR A 287 -59.58 36.34 -1.06
N SER A 288 -59.43 36.95 -2.24
CA SER A 288 -60.46 37.79 -2.84
C SER A 288 -60.27 37.93 -4.34
N SER A 289 -61.38 38.02 -5.08
CA SER A 289 -61.44 38.32 -6.51
C SER A 289 -61.85 39.76 -6.85
N SER A 290 -61.94 40.61 -5.84
CA SER A 290 -62.55 41.94 -5.96
C SER A 290 -61.71 43.06 -5.35
N ALA A 291 -60.39 42.87 -5.27
CA ALA A 291 -59.50 43.93 -4.83
C ALA A 291 -59.56 45.12 -5.79
N SER A 292 -59.52 46.33 -5.24
CA SER A 292 -59.37 47.56 -6.00
C SER A 292 -57.91 47.99 -5.91
N ILE A 293 -57.20 47.92 -7.04
CA ILE A 293 -55.78 48.25 -7.17
C ILE A 293 -55.62 49.39 -8.18
N ASP A 294 -54.89 50.46 -7.81
CA ASP A 294 -54.68 51.56 -8.74
C ASP A 294 -53.91 51.10 -9.99
N GLY A 295 -54.36 51.54 -11.16
CA GLY A 295 -53.86 51.10 -12.46
C GLY A 295 -54.58 49.90 -13.07
N ILE A 296 -55.55 49.28 -12.38
CA ILE A 296 -56.41 48.21 -12.92
C ILE A 296 -57.88 48.66 -12.87
N THR A 297 -58.61 48.48 -13.97
CA THR A 297 -60.04 48.81 -14.02
C THR A 297 -60.86 47.64 -13.48
N GLY A 298 -61.70 47.90 -12.48
CA GLY A 298 -62.58 46.89 -11.88
C GLY A 298 -61.90 46.12 -10.74
N GLY A 299 -62.49 44.99 -10.36
CA GLY A 299 -61.93 44.09 -9.36
C GLY A 299 -60.81 43.23 -9.94
N VAL A 300 -59.79 42.94 -9.13
CA VAL A 300 -58.73 41.99 -9.45
C VAL A 300 -58.55 40.98 -8.33
N ASP A 301 -58.11 39.77 -8.71
CA ASP A 301 -57.72 38.74 -7.76
C ASP A 301 -56.49 39.17 -6.95
N ILE A 302 -56.55 38.92 -5.64
CA ILE A 302 -55.45 39.22 -4.73
C ILE A 302 -55.19 38.04 -3.79
N SER A 303 -53.90 37.81 -3.61
CA SER A 303 -53.36 36.69 -2.86
C SER A 303 -52.29 37.14 -1.90
N VAL A 304 -52.08 36.34 -0.86
CA VAL A 304 -50.93 36.41 0.05
C VAL A 304 -50.01 35.22 -0.20
N LYS A 305 -48.72 35.49 -0.38
CA LYS A 305 -47.66 34.49 -0.43
C LYS A 305 -46.89 34.50 0.90
N TYR A 306 -46.55 33.32 1.39
CA TYR A 306 -45.73 33.12 2.57
C TYR A 306 -44.30 32.73 2.16
N ASP A 307 -43.30 33.28 2.84
CA ASP A 307 -41.89 32.95 2.60
C ASP A 307 -41.49 31.68 3.37
N VAL A 308 -41.98 30.53 2.90
CA VAL A 308 -41.75 29.23 3.53
C VAL A 308 -40.32 28.75 3.21
N SER A 309 -39.49 28.59 4.25
CA SER A 309 -38.20 27.91 4.15
C SER A 309 -38.36 26.40 4.39
N TYR A 310 -37.92 25.60 3.44
CA TYR A 310 -37.94 24.13 3.55
C TYR A 310 -36.73 23.58 4.27
N ALA A 311 -35.68 24.39 4.48
CA ALA A 311 -34.46 23.97 5.16
C ALA A 311 -34.72 23.59 6.64
N PRO A 312 -34.11 22.51 7.15
CA PRO A 312 -34.12 22.23 8.58
C PRO A 312 -33.51 23.39 9.39
N VAL A 313 -34.23 23.84 10.42
CA VAL A 313 -33.79 24.94 11.30
C VAL A 313 -33.05 24.47 12.55
N THR A 314 -32.99 23.15 12.79
CA THR A 314 -32.29 22.61 13.96
C THR A 314 -30.78 22.79 13.78
N LYS A 315 -30.13 23.41 14.77
CA LYS A 315 -28.67 23.47 14.84
C LYS A 315 -28.08 22.07 15.04
N ILE A 316 -27.18 21.66 14.16
CA ILE A 316 -26.46 20.37 14.24
C ILE A 316 -25.19 20.53 15.08
N ASN A 317 -25.02 19.66 16.06
CA ASN A 317 -23.82 19.51 16.86
C ASN A 317 -23.26 18.12 16.57
N ALA A 318 -22.11 18.07 15.89
CA ALA A 318 -21.44 16.83 15.51
C ALA A 318 -20.25 16.56 16.43
N GLN A 319 -19.91 15.28 16.60
CA GLN A 319 -18.76 14.79 17.35
C GLN A 319 -18.23 13.49 16.77
N ILE A 320 -16.94 13.18 16.99
CA ILE A 320 -16.31 11.93 16.56
C ILE A 320 -15.89 11.16 17.81
N ASN A 321 -16.35 9.90 17.92
CA ASN A 321 -15.95 8.97 18.96
C ASN A 321 -15.64 7.61 18.32
N ASN A 322 -14.44 7.07 18.57
CA ASN A 322 -14.00 5.75 18.07
C ASN A 322 -14.26 5.53 16.57
N GLY A 323 -13.97 6.53 15.72
CA GLY A 323 -14.16 6.42 14.27
C GLY A 323 -15.62 6.55 13.80
N ILE A 324 -16.55 6.89 14.69
CA ILE A 324 -17.96 7.16 14.35
C ILE A 324 -18.22 8.65 14.50
N LEU A 325 -18.59 9.31 13.40
CA LEU A 325 -19.15 10.65 13.41
C LEU A 325 -20.63 10.56 13.81
N SER A 326 -21.06 11.33 14.81
CA SER A 326 -22.45 11.33 15.29
C SER A 326 -22.96 12.73 15.60
N TRP A 327 -24.26 12.95 15.53
CA TRP A 327 -24.88 14.26 15.74
C TRP A 327 -26.31 14.18 16.32
N ASN A 328 -26.85 15.30 16.79
CA ASN A 328 -28.25 15.36 17.24
C ASN A 328 -29.25 15.29 16.08
N LYS A 329 -30.40 14.64 16.30
CA LYS A 329 -31.50 14.59 15.33
C LYS A 329 -32.04 16.01 15.07
N ALA A 330 -32.14 16.40 13.80
CA ALA A 330 -32.86 17.58 13.36
C ALA A 330 -34.35 17.30 13.22
N ALA A 331 -35.17 18.18 13.79
CA ALA A 331 -36.62 18.05 13.75
C ALA A 331 -37.14 18.16 12.30
N GLY A 332 -37.84 17.11 11.86
CA GLY A 332 -38.42 17.06 10.52
C GLY A 332 -37.41 17.08 9.38
N ALA A 333 -36.16 16.68 9.62
CA ALA A 333 -35.14 16.49 8.58
C ALA A 333 -35.38 15.18 7.81
N ASP A 334 -35.32 15.23 6.48
CA ASP A 334 -35.43 14.05 5.62
C ASP A 334 -34.10 13.27 5.53
N GLY A 335 -32.98 13.92 5.85
CA GLY A 335 -31.67 13.27 5.96
C GLY A 335 -30.55 14.26 6.26
N TYR A 336 -29.32 13.77 6.15
CA TYR A 336 -28.10 14.52 6.42
C TYR A 336 -27.06 14.26 5.34
N THR A 337 -26.37 15.31 4.90
CA THR A 337 -25.17 15.19 4.09
C THR A 337 -23.95 15.36 4.98
N VAL A 338 -23.06 14.37 4.96
CA VAL A 338 -21.73 14.40 5.59
C VAL A 338 -20.74 14.99 4.61
N TYR A 339 -20.00 15.99 5.05
CA TYR A 339 -18.94 16.64 4.29
C TYR A 339 -17.58 16.35 4.93
N GLY A 340 -16.58 16.08 4.08
CA GLY A 340 -15.17 16.00 4.44
C GLY A 340 -14.43 17.27 4.03
N SER A 341 -13.32 17.56 4.72
CA SER A 341 -12.42 18.68 4.41
C SER A 341 -10.98 18.29 4.75
N ASP A 342 -10.07 18.49 3.80
CA ASP A 342 -8.66 18.13 3.95
C ASP A 342 -7.82 19.33 4.41
N ASN A 343 -8.19 20.54 3.98
CA ASN A 343 -7.42 21.77 4.23
C ASN A 343 -8.18 22.81 5.08
N GLY A 344 -9.28 22.39 5.74
CA GLY A 344 -10.07 23.24 6.63
C GLY A 344 -10.92 24.31 5.95
N SER A 345 -10.69 24.65 4.68
CA SER A 345 -11.46 25.62 3.89
C SER A 345 -12.34 24.97 2.82
N ASP A 346 -11.94 23.80 2.34
CA ASP A 346 -12.68 22.98 1.41
C ASP A 346 -13.86 22.25 2.07
N LYS A 347 -14.79 21.78 1.24
CA LYS A 347 -15.82 20.80 1.60
C LYS A 347 -16.19 19.97 0.37
N TYR A 348 -16.24 18.65 0.53
CA TYR A 348 -16.78 17.73 -0.47
C TYR A 348 -17.75 16.76 0.18
N VAL A 349 -18.73 16.29 -0.58
CA VAL A 349 -19.72 15.33 -0.10
C VAL A 349 -19.05 13.98 0.09
N VAL A 350 -19.15 13.42 1.30
CA VAL A 350 -18.67 12.07 1.63
C VAL A 350 -19.82 11.08 1.54
N ALA A 351 -20.99 11.43 2.10
CA ALA A 351 -22.16 10.58 2.10
C ALA A 351 -23.45 11.36 2.34
N ASP A 352 -24.57 10.80 1.90
CA ASP A 352 -25.90 11.12 2.41
C ASP A 352 -26.39 9.97 3.29
N VAL A 353 -26.93 10.30 4.46
CA VAL A 353 -27.44 9.33 5.42
C VAL A 353 -28.77 9.78 6.01
N GLU A 354 -29.65 8.83 6.31
CA GLU A 354 -30.94 9.09 6.99
C GLU A 354 -30.78 9.03 8.52
N GLY A 355 -29.75 8.34 8.99
CA GLY A 355 -29.41 8.20 10.41
C GLY A 355 -28.70 9.42 11.00
N THR A 356 -28.38 9.34 12.29
CA THR A 356 -27.68 10.40 13.05
C THR A 356 -26.20 10.08 13.31
N SER A 357 -25.65 9.16 12.54
CA SER A 357 -24.26 8.75 12.63
C SER A 357 -23.74 8.22 11.29
N PHE A 358 -22.43 8.27 11.11
CA PHE A 358 -21.72 7.74 9.95
C PHE A 358 -20.37 7.17 10.38
N ASP A 359 -20.05 5.96 9.93
CA ASP A 359 -18.76 5.33 10.17
C ASP A 359 -17.71 5.94 9.23
N ILE A 360 -16.75 6.66 9.82
CA ILE A 360 -15.65 7.30 9.08
C ILE A 360 -14.39 6.43 9.07
N SER A 361 -14.45 5.16 9.52
CA SER A 361 -13.33 4.21 9.61
C SER A 361 -12.48 4.13 8.33
N ASN A 362 -13.13 4.11 7.17
CA ASN A 362 -12.49 4.01 5.85
C ASN A 362 -12.31 5.37 5.15
N GLN A 363 -12.57 6.48 5.83
CA GLN A 363 -12.54 7.83 5.27
C GLN A 363 -11.26 8.57 5.70
N LYS A 364 -10.71 9.41 4.82
CA LYS A 364 -9.37 10.02 4.97
C LYS A 364 -9.36 11.52 5.28
N SER A 365 -10.52 12.16 5.34
CA SER A 365 -10.59 13.61 5.49
C SER A 365 -10.05 14.08 6.85
N ALA A 366 -9.36 15.22 6.86
CA ALA A 366 -8.78 15.80 8.09
C ALA A 366 -9.86 16.30 9.07
N SER A 367 -11.02 16.71 8.57
CA SER A 367 -12.17 17.10 9.39
C SER A 367 -13.50 16.78 8.70
N TYR A 368 -14.57 16.71 9.49
CA TYR A 368 -15.92 16.46 9.00
C TYR A 368 -16.94 17.47 9.54
N CYS A 369 -17.97 17.77 8.76
CA CYS A 369 -19.15 18.50 9.22
C CYS A 369 -20.41 17.96 8.55
N VAL A 370 -21.58 18.27 9.12
CA VAL A 370 -22.85 17.67 8.71
C VAL A 370 -23.91 18.74 8.51
N ALA A 371 -24.71 18.64 7.45
CA ALA A 371 -25.88 19.48 7.25
C ALA A 371 -27.13 18.62 7.12
N ALA A 372 -28.17 18.93 7.90
CA ALA A 372 -29.49 18.35 7.69
C ALA A 372 -30.14 18.95 6.43
N TYR A 373 -30.90 18.15 5.70
CA TYR A 373 -31.68 18.61 4.56
C TYR A 373 -33.13 18.14 4.62
N ASN A 374 -33.99 18.86 3.90
CA ASN A 374 -35.31 18.40 3.48
C ASN A 374 -35.40 18.37 1.96
N TYR A 375 -36.16 17.43 1.42
CA TYR A 375 -36.51 17.41 0.02
C TYR A 375 -37.78 18.23 -0.24
N PHE A 376 -37.71 19.13 -1.21
CA PHE A 376 -38.85 19.89 -1.71
C PHE A 376 -38.59 20.33 -3.15
N GLY A 377 -39.56 20.17 -4.07
CA GLY A 377 -39.39 20.53 -5.49
C GLY A 377 -38.22 19.81 -6.17
N GLY A 378 -38.03 18.52 -5.86
CA GLY A 378 -36.91 17.73 -6.39
C GLY A 378 -35.52 18.22 -5.97
N LYS A 379 -35.40 19.06 -4.94
CA LYS A 379 -34.12 19.63 -4.50
C LYS A 379 -33.95 19.47 -2.98
N LYS A 380 -32.70 19.33 -2.54
CA LYS A 380 -32.33 19.35 -1.12
C LYS A 380 -32.22 20.79 -0.64
N HIS A 381 -32.99 21.14 0.37
CA HIS A 381 -32.92 22.41 1.07
C HIS A 381 -32.16 22.20 2.37
N TYR A 382 -30.96 22.76 2.45
CA TYR A 382 -30.03 22.53 3.53
C TYR A 382 -30.22 23.52 4.68
N GLY A 383 -30.22 22.98 5.90
CA GLY A 383 -30.05 23.77 7.12
C GLY A 383 -28.61 24.27 7.28
N SER A 384 -28.35 24.92 8.40
CA SER A 384 -26.98 25.32 8.76
C SER A 384 -26.08 24.10 8.90
N VAL A 385 -24.87 24.19 8.35
CA VAL A 385 -23.83 23.17 8.53
C VAL A 385 -23.34 23.18 9.98
N SER A 386 -23.05 22.00 10.54
CA SER A 386 -22.44 21.87 11.86
C SER A 386 -21.05 22.53 11.91
N ALA A 387 -20.55 22.78 13.11
CA ALA A 387 -19.12 23.02 13.28
C ALA A 387 -18.32 21.81 12.75
N LYS A 388 -17.09 22.08 12.28
CA LYS A 388 -16.16 21.03 11.87
C LYS A 388 -15.67 20.25 13.09
N VAL A 389 -15.50 18.95 12.91
CA VAL A 389 -14.95 18.03 13.89
C VAL A 389 -13.71 17.41 13.28
N ASP A 390 -12.56 17.64 13.91
CA ASP A 390 -11.28 17.13 13.43
C ASP A 390 -11.22 15.61 13.54
N SER A 391 -10.66 14.98 12.52
CA SER A 391 -10.36 13.56 12.45
C SER A 391 -8.84 13.39 12.59
N PHE A 392 -8.40 12.38 13.34
CA PHE A 392 -6.99 12.17 13.64
C PHE A 392 -6.61 10.74 13.27
N ARG A 393 -5.90 10.57 12.15
CA ARG A 393 -5.56 9.26 11.58
C ARG A 393 -4.09 9.07 11.21
N GLU A 394 -3.26 10.10 11.32
CA GLU A 394 -1.86 10.02 10.91
C GLU A 394 -1.07 9.01 11.77
N ALA A 395 -0.45 8.04 11.09
CA ALA A 395 0.40 7.05 11.72
C ALA A 395 1.81 7.63 11.96
N PRO A 396 2.47 7.30 13.08
CA PRO A 396 3.88 7.63 13.26
C PRO A 396 4.76 7.01 12.17
N ALA A 397 5.56 7.82 11.50
CA ALA A 397 6.47 7.42 10.42
C ALA A 397 7.91 7.24 10.91
N SER A 398 8.77 6.70 10.03
CA SER A 398 10.21 6.50 10.26
C SER A 398 10.49 5.72 11.54
N VAL A 399 9.76 4.62 11.75
CA VAL A 399 9.89 3.87 13.00
C VAL A 399 11.21 3.10 13.02
N GLN A 400 12.04 3.38 14.01
CA GLN A 400 13.38 2.80 14.17
C GLN A 400 13.49 2.12 15.53
N VAL A 401 14.27 1.04 15.56
CA VAL A 401 14.62 0.31 16.79
C VAL A 401 16.11 0.35 16.98
N LYS A 402 16.54 0.74 18.17
CA LYS A 402 17.94 0.68 18.60
C LYS A 402 18.02 -0.11 19.90
N ARG A 403 18.93 -1.09 19.96
CA ARG A 403 19.26 -1.77 21.21
C ARG A 403 19.81 -0.75 22.21
N SER A 404 19.22 -0.65 23.39
CA SER A 404 19.64 0.25 24.49
C SER A 404 20.16 -0.50 25.72
N GLY A 405 20.07 -1.84 25.73
CA GLY A 405 20.65 -2.71 26.75
C GLY A 405 20.51 -4.19 26.35
N ILE A 406 20.98 -5.08 27.22
CA ILE A 406 20.89 -6.54 27.01
C ILE A 406 19.44 -7.01 26.90
N ASP A 407 18.55 -6.42 27.69
CA ASP A 407 17.12 -6.68 27.83
C ASP A 407 16.25 -5.49 27.36
N LYS A 408 16.85 -4.53 26.65
CA LYS A 408 16.24 -3.23 26.34
C LYS A 408 16.40 -2.82 24.89
N ALA A 409 15.31 -2.35 24.30
CA ALA A 409 15.29 -1.74 22.98
C ALA A 409 14.53 -0.42 23.03
N THR A 410 15.13 0.64 22.50
CA THR A 410 14.46 1.92 22.31
C THR A 410 13.83 1.96 20.92
N LEU A 411 12.51 2.12 20.88
CA LEU A 411 11.73 2.43 19.70
C LEU A 411 11.67 3.96 19.55
N SER A 412 11.87 4.50 18.35
CA SER A 412 11.77 5.93 18.04
C SER A 412 11.06 6.19 16.72
N TRP A 413 10.40 7.33 16.57
CA TRP A 413 9.60 7.69 15.39
C TRP A 413 9.57 9.21 15.17
N ASP A 414 9.04 9.64 14.02
CA ASP A 414 8.84 11.07 13.74
C ASP A 414 7.63 11.64 14.50
N ALA A 415 7.69 12.92 14.86
CA ALA A 415 6.58 13.60 15.52
C ALA A 415 5.37 13.72 14.58
N VAL A 416 4.25 13.13 14.99
CA VAL A 416 2.93 13.28 14.33
C VAL A 416 2.32 14.63 14.67
N ASP A 417 1.91 15.42 13.67
CA ASP A 417 1.30 16.72 13.88
C ASP A 417 -0.02 16.61 14.65
N GLY A 418 -0.28 17.51 15.60
CA GLY A 418 -1.48 17.47 16.45
C GLY A 418 -1.54 16.34 17.50
N ALA A 419 -0.52 15.46 17.57
CA ALA A 419 -0.43 14.44 18.62
C ALA A 419 -0.12 15.07 19.99
N VAL A 420 -0.79 14.59 21.03
CA VAL A 420 -0.47 14.93 22.44
C VAL A 420 0.18 13.78 23.20
N GLY A 421 0.26 12.61 22.56
CA GLY A 421 0.99 11.44 23.05
C GLY A 421 0.89 10.24 22.10
N TYR A 422 1.51 9.14 22.51
CA TYR A 422 1.63 7.91 21.74
C TYR A 422 1.38 6.68 22.62
N GLU A 423 0.79 5.63 22.06
CA GLU A 423 0.70 4.30 22.66
C GLU A 423 1.58 3.32 21.89
N VAL A 424 2.39 2.55 22.61
CA VAL A 424 3.29 1.53 22.05
C VAL A 424 2.76 0.15 22.41
N TYR A 425 2.80 -0.74 21.44
CA TYR A 425 2.35 -2.13 21.57
C TYR A 425 3.45 -3.08 21.13
N THR A 426 3.50 -4.25 21.77
CA THR A 426 4.34 -5.37 21.35
C THR A 426 3.47 -6.55 20.95
N SER A 427 3.91 -7.35 19.98
CA SER A 427 3.26 -8.60 19.59
C SER A 427 4.21 -9.78 19.75
N VAL A 428 3.71 -10.87 20.34
CA VAL A 428 4.41 -12.16 20.42
C VAL A 428 3.53 -13.21 19.76
N TYR A 429 4.00 -13.84 18.69
CA TYR A 429 3.23 -14.80 17.88
C TYR A 429 1.83 -14.29 17.46
N GLY A 430 1.71 -13.00 17.14
CA GLY A 430 0.47 -12.37 16.71
C GLY A 430 -0.43 -11.86 17.85
N VAL A 431 -0.13 -12.19 19.11
CA VAL A 431 -0.87 -11.66 20.27
C VAL A 431 -0.31 -10.29 20.64
N ILE A 432 -1.13 -9.25 20.45
CA ILE A 432 -0.75 -7.85 20.71
C ILE A 432 -1.05 -7.47 22.17
N SER A 433 -0.08 -6.85 22.85
CA SER A 433 -0.20 -6.31 24.20
C SER A 433 0.32 -4.86 24.25
N ARG A 434 -0.29 -4.02 25.08
CA ARG A 434 0.15 -2.63 25.26
C ARG A 434 1.42 -2.60 26.10
N ALA A 435 2.51 -2.09 25.54
CA ALA A 435 3.79 -1.90 26.21
C ALA A 435 3.80 -0.64 27.08
N GLY A 436 3.15 0.45 26.61
CA GLY A 436 3.02 1.67 27.41
C GLY A 436 2.53 2.88 26.64
N VAL A 437 2.58 4.04 27.30
CA VAL A 437 2.16 5.34 26.78
C VAL A 437 3.29 6.35 27.01
N THR A 438 3.55 7.24 26.05
CA THR A 438 4.58 8.27 26.16
C THR A 438 4.15 9.57 25.47
N LYS A 439 4.73 10.70 25.90
CA LYS A 439 4.62 11.99 25.20
C LYS A 439 5.84 12.29 24.33
N ALA A 440 6.93 11.54 24.52
CA ALA A 440 8.12 11.64 23.69
C ALA A 440 7.93 10.86 22.39
N THR A 441 8.76 11.14 21.40
CA THR A 441 8.85 10.40 20.14
C THR A 441 9.72 9.14 20.24
N SER A 442 9.83 8.60 21.45
CA SER A 442 10.57 7.38 21.74
C SER A 442 10.03 6.66 22.96
N PHE A 443 10.20 5.34 23.02
CA PHE A 443 9.82 4.49 24.14
C PHE A 443 10.79 3.31 24.30
N GLU A 444 11.23 3.04 25.53
CA GLU A 444 12.08 1.88 25.84
C GLU A 444 11.20 0.66 26.19
N ILE A 445 11.37 -0.40 25.42
CA ILE A 445 10.77 -1.72 25.64
C ILE A 445 11.80 -2.57 26.39
N SER A 446 11.40 -3.15 27.53
CA SER A 446 12.25 -4.05 28.33
C SER A 446 11.68 -5.48 28.36
N GLY A 447 12.56 -6.49 28.40
CA GLY A 447 12.20 -7.89 28.61
C GLY A 447 13.14 -8.89 27.94
N SER A 448 12.86 -10.18 28.18
CA SER A 448 13.55 -11.31 27.55
C SER A 448 12.90 -11.74 26.22
N GLN A 449 13.68 -12.46 25.41
CA GLN A 449 13.29 -12.97 24.09
C GLN A 449 12.77 -11.87 23.15
N LEU A 450 13.47 -10.73 23.13
CA LEU A 450 13.09 -9.58 22.31
C LEU A 450 13.06 -9.96 20.82
N GLU A 451 13.94 -10.85 20.34
CA GLU A 451 13.94 -11.33 18.95
C GLU A 451 12.64 -12.02 18.52
N LYS A 452 11.79 -12.46 19.45
CA LYS A 452 10.49 -13.09 19.15
C LYS A 452 9.34 -12.08 19.10
N ARG A 453 9.62 -10.81 19.36
CA ARG A 453 8.62 -9.75 19.47
C ARG A 453 8.71 -8.77 18.31
N THR A 454 7.56 -8.26 17.91
CA THR A 454 7.46 -7.07 17.06
C THR A 454 6.84 -5.92 17.85
N ALA A 455 6.99 -4.68 17.38
CA ALA A 455 6.42 -3.50 17.97
C ALA A 455 5.74 -2.60 16.93
N VAL A 456 4.71 -1.88 17.39
CA VAL A 456 4.02 -0.82 16.65
C VAL A 456 3.70 0.34 17.59
N VAL A 457 3.55 1.53 17.03
CA VAL A 457 3.16 2.74 17.78
C VAL A 457 2.01 3.44 17.08
N ARG A 458 1.12 4.07 17.83
CA ARG A 458 0.07 4.96 17.31
C ARG A 458 0.01 6.25 18.10
N ALA A 459 -0.35 7.36 17.45
CA ALA A 459 -0.51 8.64 18.11
C ALA A 459 -1.95 8.82 18.65
N TYR A 460 -2.14 9.77 19.56
CA TYR A 460 -3.47 10.30 19.91
C TYR A 460 -3.44 11.82 20.12
N ASN A 461 -4.55 12.49 19.81
CA ASN A 461 -4.68 13.94 19.93
C ASN A 461 -5.32 14.40 21.26
N LYS A 462 -5.45 15.72 21.46
CA LYS A 462 -6.02 16.34 22.68
C LYS A 462 -7.45 15.89 23.02
N ASN A 463 -8.20 15.38 22.04
CA ASN A 463 -9.57 14.90 22.19
C ASN A 463 -9.63 13.38 22.48
N GLY A 464 -8.47 12.71 22.59
CA GLY A 464 -8.40 11.25 22.81
C GLY A 464 -8.69 10.42 21.56
N ILE A 465 -8.62 11.01 20.37
CA ILE A 465 -8.77 10.28 19.09
C ILE A 465 -7.42 9.68 18.72
N TYR A 466 -7.41 8.39 18.38
CA TYR A 466 -6.21 7.62 18.02
C TYR A 466 -6.00 7.58 16.52
N GLY A 467 -4.75 7.78 16.11
CA GLY A 467 -4.30 7.59 14.73
C GLY A 467 -4.09 6.11 14.37
N ASP A 468 -3.73 5.87 13.11
CA ASP A 468 -3.39 4.54 12.64
C ASP A 468 -2.09 4.02 13.30
N TYR A 469 -1.90 2.70 13.28
CA TYR A 469 -0.64 2.10 13.71
C TYR A 469 0.46 2.36 12.70
N SER A 470 1.68 2.54 13.18
CA SER A 470 2.88 2.56 12.37
C SER A 470 3.11 1.24 11.62
N GLU A 471 4.13 1.22 10.77
CA GLU A 471 4.72 -0.03 10.30
C GLU A 471 5.19 -0.92 11.47
N VAL A 472 5.16 -2.23 11.25
CA VAL A 472 5.58 -3.24 12.23
C VAL A 472 7.11 -3.37 12.17
N VAL A 473 7.77 -3.24 13.32
CA VAL A 473 9.23 -3.43 13.43
C VAL A 473 9.58 -4.61 14.33
N SER A 474 10.62 -5.36 13.97
CA SER A 474 11.16 -6.44 14.81
C SER A 474 12.09 -5.88 15.89
N LEU A 475 12.02 -6.43 17.10
CA LEU A 475 12.94 -6.05 18.18
C LEU A 475 14.29 -6.79 18.06
N PRO A 476 15.40 -6.23 18.57
CA PRO A 476 16.73 -6.79 18.38
C PRO A 476 16.92 -8.01 19.28
N SER A 477 17.83 -8.91 18.90
CA SER A 477 18.12 -10.11 19.70
C SER A 477 18.80 -9.78 21.03
N ASN A 478 18.51 -10.59 22.05
CA ASN A 478 19.25 -10.58 23.30
C ASN A 478 20.71 -11.06 23.14
N ALA A 479 21.07 -11.78 22.07
CA ALA A 479 22.45 -12.23 21.80
C ALA A 479 23.41 -11.08 21.42
N PRO A 480 24.73 -11.20 21.65
CA PRO A 480 25.71 -10.26 21.13
C PRO A 480 25.64 -10.15 19.60
N SER A 481 25.70 -8.93 19.07
CA SER A 481 25.49 -8.68 17.63
C SER A 481 26.73 -8.91 16.76
N ARG A 482 27.89 -9.21 17.36
CA ARG A 482 29.14 -9.48 16.65
C ARG A 482 29.65 -10.86 17.00
N GLU A 483 30.12 -11.58 16.00
CA GLU A 483 30.85 -12.83 16.21
C GLU A 483 32.31 -12.52 16.60
N PRO A 484 32.91 -13.33 17.49
CA PRO A 484 34.34 -13.27 17.74
C PRO A 484 35.11 -13.86 16.55
N HIS A 485 36.31 -13.36 16.28
CA HIS A 485 37.27 -13.98 15.36
C HIS A 485 38.34 -14.71 16.17
N ALA A 486 38.60 -15.97 15.85
CA ALA A 486 39.51 -16.85 16.59
C ALA A 486 40.81 -17.13 15.83
N GLU A 487 41.91 -17.29 16.55
CA GLU A 487 43.20 -17.70 16.01
C GLU A 487 43.89 -18.68 16.99
N LEU A 488 44.66 -19.63 16.44
CA LEU A 488 45.56 -20.49 17.22
C LEU A 488 46.98 -19.95 17.15
N ARG A 489 47.60 -19.73 18.31
CA ARG A 489 49.03 -19.44 18.43
C ARG A 489 49.65 -20.46 19.38
N ALA A 490 50.44 -21.39 18.83
CA ALA A 490 50.91 -22.58 19.53
C ALA A 490 49.73 -23.33 20.20
N ASN A 491 49.79 -23.61 21.50
CA ASN A 491 48.74 -24.28 22.27
C ASN A 491 47.69 -23.33 22.87
N LYS A 492 47.58 -22.09 22.39
CA LYS A 492 46.64 -21.10 22.91
C LYS A 492 45.67 -20.64 21.82
N LEU A 493 44.38 -20.87 22.06
CA LEU A 493 43.29 -20.30 21.28
C LEU A 493 43.02 -18.88 21.80
N LEU A 494 43.02 -17.91 20.90
CA LEU A 494 42.79 -16.49 21.17
C LEU A 494 41.60 -16.02 20.33
N TRP A 495 40.86 -15.01 20.80
CA TRP A 495 39.81 -14.40 19.99
C TRP A 495 39.59 -12.92 20.29
N THR A 496 38.94 -12.22 19.37
CA THR A 496 38.59 -10.80 19.51
C THR A 496 37.50 -10.60 20.58
N SER A 497 37.62 -9.54 21.39
CA SER A 497 36.57 -9.18 22.36
C SER A 497 35.32 -8.67 21.65
N VAL A 498 34.16 -9.18 22.03
CA VAL A 498 32.85 -8.74 21.56
C VAL A 498 32.24 -7.75 22.56
N PRO A 499 31.83 -6.54 22.13
CA PRO A 499 31.12 -5.59 22.99
C PRO A 499 29.83 -6.19 23.56
N ASP A 500 29.53 -5.85 24.82
CA ASP A 500 28.33 -6.30 25.56
C ASP A 500 28.25 -7.82 25.82
N ALA A 501 29.33 -8.57 25.65
CA ALA A 501 29.38 -10.00 26.00
C ALA A 501 29.71 -10.20 27.49
N ASP A 502 28.92 -11.04 28.18
CA ASP A 502 29.19 -11.47 29.56
C ASP A 502 30.27 -12.56 29.62
N GLY A 503 30.47 -13.28 28.51
CA GLY A 503 31.54 -14.26 28.36
C GLY A 503 31.53 -14.93 26.99
N TYR A 504 32.26 -16.04 26.89
CA TYR A 504 32.39 -16.83 25.68
C TYR A 504 32.17 -18.31 25.96
N VAL A 505 31.58 -19.00 25.00
CA VAL A 505 31.53 -20.45 24.96
C VAL A 505 32.50 -20.95 23.89
N VAL A 506 33.50 -21.70 24.33
CA VAL A 506 34.44 -22.39 23.44
C VAL A 506 33.92 -23.79 23.23
N THR A 507 33.65 -24.14 21.98
CA THR A 507 33.29 -25.50 21.59
C THR A 507 34.51 -26.20 21.02
N ARG A 508 34.80 -27.38 21.56
CA ARG A 508 35.79 -28.32 21.03
C ARG A 508 35.07 -29.48 20.37
N ASP A 509 35.37 -29.73 19.11
CA ASP A 509 34.85 -30.85 18.32
C ASP A 509 35.97 -31.88 18.08
N ARG A 510 35.76 -33.11 18.56
CA ARG A 510 36.65 -34.26 18.33
C ARG A 510 35.94 -35.23 17.40
N ASN A 511 36.14 -35.09 16.09
CA ASN A 511 35.56 -35.96 15.05
C ASN A 511 34.02 -36.13 15.20
N GLY A 512 33.30 -35.04 15.45
CA GLY A 512 31.85 -35.01 15.64
C GLY A 512 31.39 -35.02 17.11
N THR A 513 32.28 -35.33 18.05
CA THR A 513 31.98 -35.29 19.49
C THR A 513 32.28 -33.90 20.06
N LYS A 514 31.21 -33.13 20.35
CA LYS A 514 31.32 -31.75 20.83
C LYS A 514 31.32 -31.65 22.35
N SER A 515 32.20 -30.81 22.87
CA SER A 515 32.24 -30.42 24.29
C SER A 515 32.39 -28.90 24.41
N VAL A 516 31.69 -28.29 25.37
CA VAL A 516 31.66 -26.84 25.55
C VAL A 516 32.35 -26.41 26.85
N LYS A 517 33.01 -25.27 26.83
CA LYS A 517 33.61 -24.64 28.01
C LYS A 517 33.30 -23.14 28.02
N TYR A 518 32.77 -22.66 29.14
CA TYR A 518 32.50 -21.25 29.35
C TYR A 518 33.72 -20.55 29.96
N VAL A 519 34.07 -19.39 29.43
CA VAL A 519 35.21 -18.58 29.84
C VAL A 519 34.87 -17.09 29.78
N SER A 520 35.40 -16.29 30.71
CA SER A 520 35.18 -14.84 30.74
C SER A 520 36.24 -14.05 29.96
N GLY A 521 37.43 -14.62 29.76
CA GLY A 521 38.53 -14.00 29.03
C GLY A 521 38.46 -14.25 27.52
N THR A 522 39.42 -13.69 26.78
CA THR A 522 39.55 -13.82 25.33
C THR A 522 40.58 -14.87 24.89
N SER A 523 40.85 -15.84 25.76
CA SER A 523 41.80 -16.91 25.44
C SER A 523 41.55 -18.19 26.23
N LEU A 524 41.93 -19.32 25.64
CA LEU A 524 41.90 -20.64 26.26
C LEU A 524 43.16 -21.43 25.85
N VAL A 525 43.86 -22.01 26.82
CA VAL A 525 44.90 -23.01 26.54
C VAL A 525 44.21 -24.31 26.13
N VAL A 526 44.52 -24.81 24.94
CA VAL A 526 43.94 -26.05 24.41
C VAL A 526 44.70 -27.26 24.92
N ASP A 527 44.02 -28.41 24.96
CA ASP A 527 44.63 -29.69 25.32
C ASP A 527 45.55 -30.15 24.19
N GLU A 528 46.83 -29.87 24.37
CA GLU A 528 47.89 -30.16 23.40
C GLU A 528 48.02 -31.65 23.03
N SER A 529 47.47 -32.56 23.84
CA SER A 529 47.52 -34.01 23.54
C SER A 529 46.45 -34.48 22.55
N VAL A 530 45.50 -33.61 22.18
CA VAL A 530 44.33 -34.03 21.41
C VAL A 530 44.07 -33.19 20.17
N THR A 531 43.99 -33.89 19.04
CA THR A 531 43.50 -33.34 17.78
C THR A 531 42.03 -32.97 17.88
N ALA A 532 41.70 -31.71 17.64
CA ALA A 532 40.34 -31.21 17.70
C ALA A 532 40.19 -29.88 16.94
N ASP A 533 38.95 -29.61 16.50
CA ASP A 533 38.54 -28.33 15.98
C ASP A 533 37.92 -27.47 17.09
N TYR A 534 38.17 -26.17 17.04
CA TYR A 534 37.69 -25.21 18.01
C TYR A 534 36.96 -24.06 17.33
N TYR A 535 35.84 -23.64 17.92
CA TYR A 535 35.17 -22.38 17.58
C TYR A 535 34.59 -21.73 18.84
N VAL A 536 34.38 -20.42 18.77
CA VAL A 536 33.99 -19.59 19.91
C VAL A 536 32.72 -18.82 19.57
N GLN A 537 31.80 -18.73 20.52
CA GLN A 537 30.66 -17.81 20.46
C GLN A 537 30.71 -16.90 21.68
N ALA A 538 30.42 -15.61 21.48
CA ALA A 538 30.16 -14.70 22.60
C ALA A 538 28.77 -14.99 23.14
N TYR A 539 28.54 -14.77 24.44
CA TYR A 539 27.21 -14.86 25.01
C TYR A 539 26.90 -13.71 25.96
N THR A 540 25.62 -13.44 26.08
CA THR A 540 24.98 -12.62 27.11
C THR A 540 24.11 -13.51 27.99
N GLU A 541 23.97 -13.17 29.27
CA GLU A 541 23.16 -13.92 30.24
C GLU A 541 22.05 -13.05 30.82
N LEU A 542 20.80 -13.48 30.65
CA LEU A 542 19.61 -12.81 31.17
C LEU A 542 18.70 -13.85 31.82
N ASP A 543 18.33 -13.63 33.09
CA ASP A 543 17.48 -14.53 33.88
C ASP A 543 17.98 -16.00 33.91
N GLY A 544 19.29 -16.21 33.80
CA GLY A 544 19.93 -17.53 33.76
C GLY A 544 19.91 -18.22 32.39
N GLU A 545 19.30 -17.61 31.36
CA GLU A 545 19.36 -18.06 29.96
C GLU A 545 20.53 -17.38 29.25
N LYS A 546 21.32 -18.15 28.48
CA LYS A 546 22.46 -17.64 27.72
C LYS A 546 22.11 -17.52 26.24
N PHE A 547 22.30 -16.33 25.68
CA PHE A 547 22.04 -16.02 24.27
C PHE A 547 23.38 -15.88 23.53
N THR A 548 23.64 -16.75 22.56
CA THR A 548 24.93 -16.84 21.89
C THR A 548 24.94 -16.10 20.54
N SER A 549 26.07 -15.49 20.21
CA SER A 549 26.35 -14.94 18.88
C SER A 549 26.48 -16.06 17.84
N ALA A 550 26.62 -15.70 16.56
CA ALA A 550 27.19 -16.62 15.58
C ALA A 550 28.59 -17.11 16.00
N ALA A 551 28.97 -18.29 15.52
CA ALA A 551 30.26 -18.91 15.82
C ALA A 551 31.40 -18.24 15.04
N SER A 552 32.57 -18.15 15.66
CA SER A 552 33.80 -17.75 15.00
C SER A 552 34.16 -18.67 13.83
N ASN A 553 35.18 -18.28 13.08
CA ASN A 553 35.93 -19.22 12.25
C ASN A 553 36.44 -20.41 13.07
N ILE A 554 36.59 -21.55 12.40
CA ILE A 554 37.11 -22.79 12.99
C ILE A 554 38.63 -22.74 13.03
N CYS A 555 39.21 -23.13 14.16
CA CYS A 555 40.64 -23.31 14.36
C CYS A 555 40.95 -24.77 14.67
N SER A 556 41.71 -25.44 13.80
CA SER A 556 42.09 -26.85 13.97
C SER A 556 43.42 -26.97 14.71
N PHE A 557 43.46 -27.73 15.79
CA PHE A 557 44.68 -28.06 16.52
C PHE A 557 45.01 -29.54 16.31
N LYS A 558 46.24 -29.85 15.90
CA LYS A 558 46.75 -31.22 15.79
C LYS A 558 47.45 -31.60 17.09
N GLY A 559 47.02 -32.70 17.71
CA GLY A 559 47.58 -33.16 18.98
C GLY A 559 49.06 -33.52 18.85
N ILE A 560 49.85 -33.13 19.85
CA ILE A 560 51.26 -33.42 20.05
C ILE A 560 51.39 -34.61 21.01
N SER A 561 52.22 -35.60 20.66
CA SER A 561 52.52 -36.74 21.51
C SER A 561 53.90 -36.65 22.17
N TYR A 562 54.07 -37.33 23.31
CA TYR A 562 55.31 -37.32 24.09
C TYR A 562 55.66 -38.77 24.49
N PRO A 563 56.61 -39.45 23.80
CA PRO A 563 57.41 -38.97 22.66
C PRO A 563 56.61 -38.79 21.36
N PRO A 564 57.16 -38.10 20.34
CA PRO A 564 56.56 -38.04 19.00
C PRO A 564 56.20 -39.43 18.48
N ARG A 565 55.14 -39.52 17.67
CA ARG A 565 54.65 -40.82 17.16
C ARG A 565 55.15 -41.08 15.75
N GLY A 566 55.97 -42.12 15.62
CA GLY A 566 56.44 -42.63 14.33
C GLY A 566 57.87 -43.16 14.46
N ASN A 567 58.36 -43.73 13.38
CA ASN A 567 59.75 -44.16 13.26
C ASN A 567 60.48 -43.18 12.34
N VAL A 568 61.69 -42.80 12.74
CA VAL A 568 62.60 -42.04 11.88
C VAL A 568 63.39 -43.04 11.05
N ASP A 569 63.22 -42.97 9.74
CA ASP A 569 63.92 -43.76 8.75
C ASP A 569 65.04 -42.88 8.15
N LEU A 570 66.28 -43.16 8.57
CA LEU A 570 67.46 -42.38 8.22
C LEU A 570 68.14 -42.96 6.96
N ASP A 571 68.49 -42.09 6.02
CA ASP A 571 69.33 -42.40 4.87
C ASP A 571 70.53 -41.43 4.81
N SER A 572 71.50 -41.73 3.95
CA SER A 572 72.66 -40.87 3.67
C SER A 572 72.86 -40.66 2.17
N SER A 573 73.41 -39.50 1.82
CA SER A 573 73.79 -39.13 0.46
C SER A 573 75.13 -38.39 0.40
N GLU A 574 75.48 -37.91 -0.79
CA GLU A 574 76.61 -37.01 -1.03
C GLU A 574 76.49 -35.69 -0.25
N ASP A 575 75.27 -35.25 0.07
CA ASP A 575 74.99 -33.96 0.73
C ASP A 575 74.80 -34.07 2.25
N GLY A 576 74.83 -35.28 2.83
CA GLY A 576 74.72 -35.51 4.27
C GLY A 576 73.71 -36.59 4.65
N LEU A 577 72.90 -36.31 5.67
CA LEU A 577 71.87 -37.19 6.22
C LEU A 577 70.46 -36.67 5.91
N SER A 578 69.51 -37.59 5.75
CA SER A 578 68.12 -37.28 5.47
C SER A 578 67.15 -38.28 6.09
N TRP A 579 65.92 -37.85 6.38
CA TRP A 579 64.91 -38.75 6.98
C TRP A 579 63.47 -38.31 6.69
N ASN A 580 62.49 -39.16 7.05
CA ASN A 580 61.06 -38.86 6.91
C ASN A 580 60.54 -37.87 7.98
N LYS A 581 59.55 -37.06 7.58
CA LYS A 581 58.88 -36.12 8.51
C LYS A 581 58.01 -36.86 9.54
N ILE A 582 58.13 -36.46 10.80
CA ILE A 582 57.29 -36.88 11.92
C ILE A 582 56.33 -35.73 12.20
N ASP A 583 55.06 -36.00 11.93
CA ASP A 583 53.99 -35.01 11.82
C ASP A 583 53.72 -34.16 13.06
N ASP A 584 54.07 -34.66 14.23
CA ASP A 584 53.89 -34.00 15.51
C ASP A 584 55.21 -33.73 16.25
N ALA A 585 56.37 -33.89 15.59
CA ALA A 585 57.67 -33.58 16.18
C ALA A 585 57.99 -32.08 16.12
N MET A 586 58.59 -31.56 17.20
CA MET A 586 59.10 -30.18 17.28
C MET A 586 60.45 -30.04 16.56
N GLY A 587 61.19 -31.13 16.40
CA GLY A 587 62.44 -31.17 15.65
C GLY A 587 63.15 -32.50 15.82
N TYR A 588 64.41 -32.51 15.42
CA TYR A 588 65.26 -33.68 15.36
C TYR A 588 66.62 -33.40 15.97
N VAL A 589 67.22 -34.44 16.54
CA VAL A 589 68.56 -34.42 17.10
C VAL A 589 69.39 -35.48 16.40
N VAL A 590 70.56 -35.07 15.90
CA VAL A 590 71.48 -35.89 15.12
C VAL A 590 72.63 -36.31 16.01
N TYR A 591 72.96 -37.60 15.99
CA TYR A 591 74.01 -38.19 16.80
C TYR A 591 75.07 -38.85 15.92
N GLU A 592 76.33 -38.65 16.28
CA GLU A 592 77.48 -39.40 15.76
C GLU A 592 77.92 -40.45 16.79
N VAL A 593 78.38 -41.60 16.31
CA VAL A 593 78.85 -42.72 17.12
C VAL A 593 80.29 -43.04 16.75
N ASP A 594 81.18 -42.90 17.74
CA ASP A 594 82.61 -43.12 17.57
C ASP A 594 82.98 -44.62 17.50
N ILE A 595 84.26 -44.90 17.22
CA ILE A 595 84.80 -46.28 17.14
C ILE A 595 84.68 -47.09 18.45
N ASN A 596 84.45 -46.42 19.58
CA ASN A 596 84.27 -47.05 20.89
C ASN A 596 82.79 -47.23 21.26
N GLY A 597 81.87 -46.79 20.40
CA GLY A 597 80.43 -46.85 20.62
C GLY A 597 79.86 -45.68 21.42
N ASN A 598 80.63 -44.61 21.67
CA ASN A 598 80.11 -43.42 22.36
C ASN A 598 79.25 -42.59 21.42
N GLU A 599 78.05 -42.20 21.90
CA GLU A 599 77.11 -41.37 21.16
C GLU A 599 77.30 -39.90 21.53
N THR A 600 77.50 -39.04 20.54
CA THR A 600 77.65 -37.60 20.70
C THR A 600 76.58 -36.89 19.90
N GLU A 601 75.81 -35.99 20.53
CA GLU A 601 74.92 -35.08 19.81
C GLU A 601 75.77 -34.09 19.00
N ILE A 602 75.60 -34.09 17.67
CA ILE A 602 76.36 -33.22 16.76
C ILE A 602 75.55 -32.04 16.24
N GLY A 603 74.22 -32.09 16.34
CA GLY A 603 73.37 -31.00 15.91
C GLY A 603 71.88 -31.23 16.11
N ARG A 604 71.12 -30.15 15.93
CA ARG A 604 69.66 -30.13 16.00
C ARG A 604 69.10 -29.35 14.83
N THR A 605 67.94 -29.77 14.37
CA THR A 605 67.27 -29.18 13.22
C THR A 605 65.77 -29.37 13.30
N ASP A 606 64.98 -28.46 12.75
CA ASP A 606 63.52 -28.57 12.57
C ASP A 606 63.12 -28.97 11.14
N VAL A 607 64.11 -29.13 10.25
CA VAL A 607 63.95 -29.72 8.91
C VAL A 607 64.42 -31.18 8.88
N CYS A 608 64.12 -31.91 7.80
CA CYS A 608 64.31 -33.36 7.71
C CYS A 608 65.67 -33.79 7.12
N SER A 609 66.70 -32.96 7.27
CA SER A 609 68.05 -33.21 6.78
C SER A 609 69.13 -32.54 7.61
N TYR A 610 70.36 -33.01 7.45
CA TYR A 610 71.53 -32.51 8.15
C TYR A 610 72.80 -32.68 7.31
N HIS A 611 73.49 -31.57 7.04
CA HIS A 611 74.75 -31.58 6.30
C HIS A 611 75.91 -32.10 7.17
N ILE A 612 76.81 -32.89 6.58
CA ILE A 612 78.03 -33.39 7.23
C ILE A 612 79.23 -32.94 6.40
N ASP A 613 80.14 -32.17 7.01
CA ASP A 613 81.32 -31.60 6.33
C ASP A 613 82.40 -32.65 5.97
N ASP A 614 82.50 -33.76 6.71
CA ASP A 614 83.46 -34.86 6.47
C ASP A 614 82.87 -36.23 6.90
N PRO A 615 82.34 -37.04 5.97
CA PRO A 615 81.66 -38.30 6.30
C PRO A 615 82.61 -39.49 6.60
N HIS A 616 83.90 -39.28 6.86
CA HIS A 616 84.86 -40.37 7.01
C HIS A 616 84.61 -41.29 8.24
N GLY A 617 83.87 -42.38 8.02
CA GLY A 617 83.97 -43.58 8.86
C GLY A 617 83.06 -43.68 10.08
N ALA A 618 82.34 -42.61 10.43
CA ALA A 618 81.46 -42.57 11.60
C ALA A 618 80.07 -43.18 11.32
N VAL A 619 79.37 -43.55 12.40
CA VAL A 619 78.00 -44.07 12.35
C VAL A 619 77.05 -43.03 12.90
N TYR A 620 75.95 -42.74 12.21
CA TYR A 620 74.98 -41.72 12.59
C TYR A 620 73.61 -42.30 12.90
N PHE A 621 72.87 -41.67 13.80
CA PHE A 621 71.43 -41.90 13.98
C PHE A 621 70.71 -40.61 14.37
N VAL A 622 69.40 -40.59 14.18
CA VAL A 622 68.54 -39.42 14.45
C VAL A 622 67.42 -39.81 15.40
N LYS A 623 67.03 -38.89 16.28
CA LYS A 623 65.82 -39.00 17.11
C LYS A 623 64.95 -37.77 16.89
N ALA A 624 63.66 -37.97 16.63
CA ALA A 624 62.71 -36.86 16.69
C ALA A 624 62.39 -36.55 18.16
N TYR A 625 62.17 -35.29 18.50
CA TYR A 625 61.88 -34.89 19.87
C TYR A 625 60.69 -33.94 19.97
N ASN A 626 60.00 -34.05 21.11
CA ASN A 626 59.03 -33.08 21.61
C ASN A 626 59.39 -32.69 23.03
N SER A 627 59.13 -31.44 23.42
CA SER A 627 59.41 -30.93 24.77
C SER A 627 58.13 -30.54 25.49
N LYS A 628 57.95 -31.04 26.71
CA LYS A 628 56.86 -30.66 27.62
C LYS A 628 57.42 -30.29 28.98
N GLU A 629 57.05 -29.11 29.47
CA GLU A 629 57.46 -28.62 30.81
C GLU A 629 58.99 -28.66 31.02
N GLY A 630 59.77 -28.39 29.96
CA GLY A 630 61.23 -28.42 30.01
C GLY A 630 61.86 -29.82 29.95
N LYS A 631 61.05 -30.88 29.83
CA LYS A 631 61.51 -32.25 29.62
C LYS A 631 61.35 -32.67 28.16
N GLU A 632 62.42 -33.16 27.58
CA GLU A 632 62.42 -33.70 26.21
C GLU A 632 62.04 -35.19 26.20
N PHE A 633 61.24 -35.55 25.21
CA PHE A 633 60.81 -36.91 24.91
C PHE A 633 61.21 -37.23 23.48
N PHE A 634 61.93 -38.31 23.30
CA PHE A 634 62.49 -38.71 22.02
C PHE A 634 61.78 -39.94 21.49
N THR A 635 61.66 -40.04 20.17
CA THR A 635 61.40 -41.33 19.53
C THR A 635 62.50 -42.33 19.89
N GLU A 636 62.26 -43.61 19.59
CA GLU A 636 63.36 -44.55 19.46
C GLU A 636 64.39 -44.02 18.45
N ALA A 637 65.65 -44.45 18.59
CA ALA A 637 66.68 -44.12 17.62
C ALA A 637 66.28 -44.62 16.23
N SER A 638 66.55 -43.83 15.20
CA SER A 638 66.48 -44.31 13.82
C SER A 638 67.39 -45.52 13.61
N ASN A 639 67.29 -46.15 12.43
CA ASN A 639 68.37 -47.00 11.96
C ASN A 639 69.71 -46.22 11.95
N ARG A 640 70.81 -46.95 12.17
CA ARG A 640 72.17 -46.40 12.17
C ARG A 640 72.75 -46.45 10.76
N VAL A 641 73.31 -45.34 10.30
CA VAL A 641 73.89 -45.21 8.96
C VAL A 641 75.38 -44.96 9.02
N LYS A 642 76.16 -45.69 8.21
CA LYS A 642 77.59 -45.48 7.97
C LYS A 642 77.82 -45.09 6.52
N THR A 643 78.76 -44.19 6.27
CA THR A 643 79.05 -43.59 4.96
C THR A 643 80.45 -44.00 4.47
N THR A 644 80.67 -45.30 4.20
CA THR A 644 82.03 -45.81 3.86
C THR A 644 82.15 -46.72 2.64
N LEU A 645 81.07 -47.03 1.92
CA LEU A 645 81.18 -47.86 0.72
C LEU A 645 81.49 -46.99 -0.52
N PRO A 646 82.38 -47.45 -1.43
CA PRO A 646 82.67 -46.77 -2.68
C PRO A 646 81.45 -46.76 -3.63
N GLU A 647 81.51 -45.93 -4.67
CA GLU A 647 80.49 -45.85 -5.73
C GLU A 647 80.32 -47.18 -6.48
N VAL A 648 79.07 -47.52 -6.83
CA VAL A 648 78.79 -48.61 -7.78
C VAL A 648 79.18 -48.15 -9.18
N THR A 649 80.29 -48.66 -9.71
CA THR A 649 80.80 -48.23 -11.03
C THR A 649 80.28 -49.12 -12.17
N GLU A 650 80.29 -48.56 -13.39
CA GLU A 650 79.95 -49.25 -14.64
C GLU A 650 78.53 -49.83 -14.68
N ALA A 651 77.54 -49.13 -14.11
CA ALA A 651 76.13 -49.52 -14.28
C ALA A 651 75.73 -49.37 -15.75
N ALA A 652 75.40 -50.49 -16.38
CA ALA A 652 75.16 -50.59 -17.82
C ALA A 652 73.93 -51.46 -18.15
N LEU A 653 73.29 -51.15 -19.28
CA LEU A 653 72.21 -51.94 -19.84
C LEU A 653 72.79 -53.16 -20.58
N VAL A 654 72.40 -54.37 -20.16
CA VAL A 654 72.84 -55.64 -20.76
C VAL A 654 71.91 -56.05 -21.90
N SER A 655 70.60 -56.03 -21.67
CA SER A 655 69.60 -56.36 -22.69
C SER A 655 68.27 -55.69 -22.39
N LYS A 656 67.43 -55.53 -23.42
CA LYS A 656 66.12 -54.89 -23.31
C LYS A 656 65.12 -55.56 -24.25
N THR A 657 63.90 -55.72 -23.77
CA THR A 657 62.69 -56.02 -24.52
C THR A 657 61.68 -54.88 -24.33
N ASP A 658 60.49 -55.00 -24.93
CA ASP A 658 59.44 -54.01 -24.74
C ASP A 658 58.98 -53.95 -23.27
N ASP A 659 59.01 -55.05 -22.50
CA ASP A 659 58.45 -55.10 -21.13
C ASP A 659 59.49 -55.25 -20.01
N TYR A 660 60.73 -55.63 -20.32
CA TYR A 660 61.78 -55.71 -19.31
C TYR A 660 63.18 -55.39 -19.83
N ALA A 661 64.05 -54.96 -18.92
CA ALA A 661 65.46 -54.68 -19.14
C ALA A 661 66.33 -55.41 -18.12
N VAL A 662 67.47 -55.94 -18.56
CA VAL A 662 68.51 -56.51 -17.72
C VAL A 662 69.65 -55.52 -17.62
N ILE A 663 70.07 -55.20 -16.40
CA ILE A 663 71.16 -54.27 -16.11
C ILE A 663 72.24 -54.96 -15.27
N SER A 664 73.47 -54.49 -15.38
CA SER A 664 74.63 -54.98 -14.61
C SER A 664 75.50 -53.84 -14.11
N TRP A 665 76.36 -54.11 -13.13
CA TRP A 665 77.37 -53.17 -12.60
C TRP A 665 78.61 -53.92 -12.08
N ASN A 666 79.66 -53.20 -11.67
CA ASN A 666 80.83 -53.80 -11.04
C ASN A 666 80.60 -54.15 -9.58
N ALA A 667 81.12 -55.32 -9.16
CA ALA A 667 81.06 -55.74 -7.77
C ALA A 667 81.88 -54.80 -6.86
N ILE A 668 81.27 -54.34 -5.78
CA ILE A 668 81.95 -53.72 -4.65
C ILE A 668 82.40 -54.81 -3.68
N GLU A 669 83.69 -54.86 -3.38
CA GLU A 669 84.26 -55.81 -2.41
C GLU A 669 83.62 -55.59 -1.03
N GLY A 670 83.12 -56.68 -0.42
CA GLY A 670 82.47 -56.66 0.88
C GLY A 670 81.00 -56.21 0.87
N CYS A 671 80.43 -55.85 -0.29
CA CYS A 671 79.02 -55.50 -0.42
C CYS A 671 78.11 -56.71 -0.17
N SER A 672 77.05 -56.55 0.63
CA SER A 672 76.12 -57.63 0.96
C SER A 672 74.97 -57.73 -0.03
N GLU A 673 74.39 -56.59 -0.42
CA GLU A 673 73.32 -56.46 -1.41
C GLU A 673 73.47 -55.14 -2.18
N TYR A 674 72.74 -54.98 -3.27
CA TYR A 674 72.63 -53.75 -4.04
C TYR A 674 71.17 -53.33 -4.10
N MET A 675 70.91 -52.09 -3.69
CA MET A 675 69.58 -51.49 -3.75
C MET A 675 69.42 -50.82 -5.11
N VAL A 676 68.42 -51.26 -5.86
CA VAL A 676 68.13 -50.76 -7.21
C VAL A 676 66.94 -49.82 -7.13
N TYR A 677 67.14 -48.58 -7.59
CA TYR A 677 66.12 -47.54 -7.61
C TYR A 677 65.73 -47.24 -9.06
N VAL A 678 64.43 -47.21 -9.33
CA VAL A 678 63.90 -46.94 -10.67
C VAL A 678 63.02 -45.69 -10.61
N ASP A 679 63.22 -44.80 -11.57
CA ASP A 679 62.33 -43.68 -11.85
C ASP A 679 61.63 -43.92 -13.18
N MET A 680 60.30 -43.99 -13.15
CA MET A 680 59.42 -44.13 -14.31
C MET A 680 58.79 -42.80 -14.76
N GLY A 681 59.36 -41.66 -14.35
CA GLY A 681 58.89 -40.31 -14.68
C GLY A 681 58.22 -39.55 -13.53
N HIS A 682 58.26 -40.09 -12.31
CA HIS A 682 57.59 -39.53 -11.13
C HIS A 682 58.49 -39.53 -9.87
N GLY A 683 59.80 -39.62 -10.06
CA GLY A 683 60.79 -39.71 -9.00
C GLY A 683 61.21 -41.15 -8.70
N TYR A 684 62.36 -41.30 -8.04
CA TYR A 684 62.94 -42.61 -7.76
C TYR A 684 62.16 -43.35 -6.68
N LYS A 685 61.99 -44.65 -6.88
CA LYS A 685 61.54 -45.56 -5.82
C LYS A 685 62.46 -46.76 -5.77
N GLN A 686 62.70 -47.28 -4.57
CA GLN A 686 63.40 -48.55 -4.42
C GLN A 686 62.57 -49.64 -5.11
N TYR A 687 63.17 -50.25 -6.13
CA TYR A 687 62.54 -51.25 -6.97
C TYR A 687 62.84 -52.67 -6.48
N SER A 688 64.09 -52.93 -6.11
CA SER A 688 64.52 -54.24 -5.60
C SER A 688 65.81 -54.15 -4.79
N SER A 689 66.12 -55.19 -4.02
CA SER A 689 67.45 -55.47 -3.46
C SER A 689 67.95 -56.78 -4.05
N VAL A 690 69.20 -56.80 -4.54
CA VAL A 690 69.80 -58.00 -5.14
C VAL A 690 71.18 -58.30 -4.56
N LYS A 691 71.53 -59.58 -4.43
CA LYS A 691 72.84 -60.03 -3.92
C LYS A 691 73.92 -60.16 -5.00
N GLY A 692 73.54 -60.09 -6.27
CA GLY A 692 74.45 -60.19 -7.40
C GLY A 692 74.58 -58.87 -8.14
N GLU A 693 75.44 -58.85 -9.14
CA GLU A 693 75.82 -57.67 -9.92
C GLU A 693 74.87 -57.38 -11.09
N MET A 694 73.66 -57.93 -11.04
CA MET A 694 72.65 -57.82 -12.09
C MET A 694 71.24 -57.73 -11.51
N ALA A 695 70.38 -56.96 -12.17
CA ALA A 695 68.95 -56.90 -11.88
C ALA A 695 68.11 -56.91 -13.17
N ILE A 696 66.86 -57.38 -13.05
CA ILE A 696 65.86 -57.34 -14.12
C ILE A 696 64.78 -56.33 -13.70
N ILE A 697 64.59 -55.30 -14.51
CA ILE A 697 63.53 -54.30 -14.37
C ILE A 697 62.39 -54.70 -15.30
N VAL A 698 61.22 -55.03 -14.75
CA VAL A 698 60.01 -55.40 -15.50
C VAL A 698 58.95 -54.30 -15.43
N GLY A 699 57.95 -54.36 -16.32
CA GLY A 699 56.85 -53.40 -16.40
C GLY A 699 57.19 -52.16 -17.23
N LEU A 700 58.02 -52.33 -18.25
CA LEU A 700 58.49 -51.24 -19.13
C LEU A 700 57.60 -51.00 -20.34
N LYS A 701 56.62 -51.88 -20.59
CA LYS A 701 55.84 -51.91 -21.83
C LYS A 701 55.12 -50.60 -22.17
N ASP A 702 54.61 -49.94 -21.14
CA ASP A 702 53.83 -48.70 -21.25
C ASP A 702 54.57 -47.51 -20.61
N ALA A 703 55.87 -47.64 -20.32
CA ALA A 703 56.66 -46.59 -19.69
C ALA A 703 57.23 -45.62 -20.73
N ASP A 704 56.89 -44.34 -20.62
CA ASP A 704 57.39 -43.28 -21.52
C ASP A 704 58.82 -42.82 -21.15
N PHE A 705 59.24 -43.06 -19.90
CA PHE A 705 60.57 -42.78 -19.37
C PHE A 705 60.93 -43.84 -18.33
N ALA A 706 62.19 -44.26 -18.30
CA ALA A 706 62.70 -45.16 -17.27
C ALA A 706 64.20 -44.95 -17.07
N SER A 707 64.62 -44.68 -15.83
CA SER A 707 66.03 -44.57 -15.47
C SER A 707 66.32 -45.27 -14.14
N VAL A 708 67.57 -45.70 -13.95
CA VAL A 708 68.01 -46.53 -12.83
C VAL A 708 69.26 -45.97 -12.18
N ARG A 709 69.28 -46.04 -10.85
CA ARG A 709 70.48 -45.89 -10.03
C ARG A 709 70.61 -47.08 -9.07
N ILE A 710 71.84 -47.46 -8.77
CA ILE A 710 72.14 -48.56 -7.85
C ILE A 710 73.05 -48.04 -6.75
N LYS A 711 72.80 -48.42 -5.49
CA LYS A 711 73.77 -48.22 -4.41
C LYS A 711 74.13 -49.53 -3.73
N GLY A 712 75.40 -49.66 -3.35
CA GLY A 712 75.88 -50.78 -2.55
C GLY A 712 75.33 -50.72 -1.12
N TYR A 713 75.04 -51.89 -0.56
CA TYR A 713 74.49 -52.05 0.77
C TYR A 713 75.27 -53.13 1.53
N VAL A 714 75.75 -52.80 2.74
CA VAL A 714 76.22 -53.79 3.71
C VAL A 714 75.30 -53.75 4.91
N GLY A 715 74.53 -54.83 5.08
CA GLY A 715 73.61 -54.99 6.21
C GLY A 715 74.18 -55.94 7.25
N ASN A 716 74.43 -55.43 8.45
CA ASN A 716 74.37 -56.21 9.68
C ASN A 716 73.20 -55.65 10.52
N ALA A 717 72.65 -56.45 11.44
CA ALA A 717 71.48 -56.11 12.26
C ALA A 717 71.57 -54.78 13.05
N GLU A 718 72.73 -54.16 13.17
CA GLU A 718 72.98 -52.97 14.00
C GLU A 718 73.42 -51.71 13.23
N VAL A 719 74.00 -51.82 12.02
CA VAL A 719 74.46 -50.67 11.22
C VAL A 719 74.24 -50.94 9.73
N VAL A 720 73.60 -49.99 9.06
CA VAL A 720 73.43 -49.98 7.61
C VAL A 720 74.53 -49.12 6.99
N ASN A 721 75.34 -49.69 6.10
CA ASN A 721 76.35 -48.95 5.36
C ASN A 721 75.88 -48.80 3.90
N PHE A 722 75.70 -47.57 3.45
CA PHE A 722 75.33 -47.26 2.08
C PHE A 722 76.56 -46.79 1.29
N GLY A 723 76.65 -47.20 0.03
CA GLY A 723 77.62 -46.65 -0.93
C GLY A 723 77.05 -45.47 -1.72
N LEU A 724 77.92 -44.79 -2.45
CA LEU A 724 77.48 -43.78 -3.42
C LEU A 724 76.67 -44.44 -4.54
N PHE A 725 75.70 -43.68 -5.07
CA PHE A 725 74.90 -44.13 -6.20
C PHE A 725 75.76 -44.27 -7.43
N SER A 726 75.46 -45.29 -8.24
CA SER A 726 76.02 -45.44 -9.57
C SER A 726 75.76 -44.22 -10.44
N ASN A 727 76.49 -44.15 -11.54
CA ASN A 727 76.10 -43.36 -12.70
C ASN A 727 74.61 -43.56 -13.05
N GLN A 728 73.99 -42.49 -13.54
CA GLN A 728 72.61 -42.50 -14.02
C GLN A 728 72.50 -43.36 -15.28
N LEU A 729 71.70 -44.44 -15.22
CA LEU A 729 71.46 -45.30 -16.39
C LEU A 729 70.04 -45.08 -16.93
N TYR A 730 69.90 -44.58 -18.15
CA TYR A 730 68.59 -44.46 -18.81
C TYR A 730 68.26 -45.71 -19.62
N ILE A 731 67.11 -46.33 -19.34
CA ILE A 731 66.59 -47.51 -20.05
C ILE A 731 65.63 -47.08 -21.18
N ILE A 732 64.82 -46.05 -20.93
CA ILE A 732 63.89 -45.44 -21.89
C ILE A 732 64.09 -43.92 -21.80
N GLY A 733 64.43 -43.30 -22.93
CA GLY A 733 64.66 -41.86 -23.03
C GLY A 733 66.04 -41.40 -22.54
N ASP A 734 66.12 -40.11 -22.23
CA ASP A 734 67.23 -39.40 -21.60
C ASP A 734 66.69 -38.31 -20.65
N GLU A 735 67.56 -37.58 -19.96
CA GLU A 735 67.16 -36.53 -18.99
C GLU A 735 66.19 -35.50 -19.58
N LYS A 736 66.29 -35.19 -20.88
CA LYS A 736 65.42 -34.19 -21.53
C LYS A 736 64.02 -34.73 -21.81
N SER A 737 63.88 -36.05 -21.91
CA SER A 737 62.59 -36.72 -22.10
C SER A 737 61.88 -37.03 -20.78
N ARG A 738 62.51 -36.77 -19.64
CA ARG A 738 61.89 -36.92 -18.32
C ARG A 738 60.70 -35.96 -18.20
N PRO A 739 59.47 -36.44 -17.89
CA PRO A 739 58.29 -35.58 -17.77
C PRO A 739 58.50 -34.44 -16.77
N ALA A 740 58.01 -33.23 -17.10
CA ALA A 740 58.26 -31.99 -16.35
C ALA A 740 57.18 -31.65 -15.30
N ASP A 741 56.55 -32.66 -14.71
CA ASP A 741 55.60 -32.46 -13.60
C ASP A 741 56.34 -32.10 -12.30
N GLU A 742 55.65 -31.80 -11.19
CA GLU A 742 56.26 -31.68 -9.84
C GLU A 742 56.91 -33.01 -9.46
N VAL A 743 58.11 -33.22 -10.00
CA VAL A 743 58.85 -34.47 -9.94
C VAL A 743 59.70 -34.41 -8.69
N PHE A 744 59.49 -35.38 -7.80
CA PHE A 744 60.42 -35.69 -6.72
C PHE A 744 61.82 -35.87 -7.33
N TYR A 745 62.67 -34.87 -7.13
CA TYR A 745 64.09 -34.99 -7.43
C TYR A 745 64.69 -36.01 -6.48
N PHE A 746 65.84 -36.58 -6.86
CA PHE A 746 66.53 -37.47 -5.94
C PHE A 746 66.87 -36.74 -4.63
N ASP A 747 67.15 -35.44 -4.72
CA ASP A 747 67.32 -34.49 -3.63
C ASP A 747 66.10 -34.44 -2.68
N ASP A 748 64.89 -34.74 -3.16
CA ASP A 748 63.66 -34.75 -2.34
C ASP A 748 63.49 -36.05 -1.53
N LEU A 749 64.09 -37.16 -1.97
CA LEU A 749 64.26 -38.38 -1.16
C LEU A 749 65.39 -38.23 -0.13
N LEU A 750 66.28 -37.26 -0.37
CA LEU A 750 67.39 -36.89 0.49
C LEU A 750 67.10 -35.65 1.35
N GLY A 751 65.82 -35.28 1.49
CA GLY A 751 65.38 -34.21 2.38
C GLY A 751 66.04 -32.85 2.08
N GLN A 752 65.34 -31.98 1.36
CA GLN A 752 65.36 -30.57 1.74
C GLN A 752 64.34 -30.30 2.84
#